data_AF-A0A178LRT6-F1
#
_entry.id   AF-A0A178LRT6-F1
#
_cell.length_a   1.000
_cell.length_b   1.000
_cell.length_c   1.000
_cell.angle_alpha   90.00
_cell.angle_beta   90.00
_cell.angle_gamma   90.00
#
_symmetry.space_group_name_H-M   'P 1'
#
loop_
_entity.id
_entity.type
_entity.pdbx_description
1 polymer ?
#
loop_
_entity_poly.entity_id
_entity_poly.type
_entity_poly.pdbx_seq_one_letter_code
_entity_poly.pdbx_strand_id
1 'polypeptide(L)'
;MNKAMSVKSTMHARYIGRVGGLAVLLGVGVAVATGVAAGVADADTGSDTTSVSQSKSDHEAPSRRTDESVAGSPAGANGQDAKDSEDRRDASHSTDGEDSRGADGSEDAEDTEGAAGEDLADVRADTGVTVAADEDEPAGVETTSKTSGDAEISAVDGNPAAEHSAAPRVHAEDARTTADVDIPPSDAIVTGLFREILREDPTAEELTRYSTLLNWFGTRAVVANLYNSTPFREDQVESYYLELLGRTPSTSEMALGTFLLKIGVPETRVVARVAGSDEFYQESGGTADSFVNLLYRSVLGQAADPDEADVYVQQLQAGWSTRWVASRFLASDPYREVKIQESYSIVLGRSATAAEVDAYLDSWFFRGGQAGIAKSLLYSDENIARVLSTAGIPLPDLVAVTQLKQLLMAPYTEDEDGFVRLFNTLIQWTPTGDSCAPQQVCNTALYELLRSGGLTRGIPNESIDINPITAEASWLLPTQNEIGVDNSLGFPLTHADTLAQYLAGGTVLAGSVILTANDGTYIVDGHHRWSSLYVINPYAQISAVDLGYVPNAQGALKETQLAIGAQLGYLPVQQIQGPNLFTIGRPEFDAAVERLINSGSDPAAVMKVFKDVKKLDDMAAVQDYLWANVLRMREFNRPVAGATGRGYMPQPTDLQITFHIMEGGGLIYTLPTLAYLG
;
A
#
# COMPACT_ATOMS: atom_id res chain seq x y z
N MET A 1 5.44 43.67 -29.07
CA MET A 1 6.45 42.87 -29.80
C MET A 1 6.88 41.73 -28.90
N ASN A 2 6.54 40.52 -29.34
CA ASN A 2 6.90 39.14 -28.95
C ASN A 2 7.00 38.72 -27.47
N LYS A 3 6.03 37.88 -27.10
CA LYS A 3 5.91 37.00 -25.94
C LYS A 3 6.33 35.59 -26.39
N ALA A 4 7.26 34.94 -25.69
CA ALA A 4 7.71 33.58 -25.99
C ALA A 4 6.82 32.52 -25.27
N MET A 5 6.53 31.44 -26.00
CA MET A 5 5.60 30.36 -25.70
C MET A 5 6.10 29.40 -24.61
N SER A 6 5.19 29.05 -23.69
CA SER A 6 5.20 27.82 -22.91
C SER A 6 4.41 26.77 -23.69
N VAL A 7 5.03 25.63 -24.00
CA VAL A 7 4.38 24.48 -24.63
C VAL A 7 3.86 23.58 -23.51
N LYS A 8 2.57 23.71 -23.18
CA LYS A 8 1.81 22.65 -22.50
C LYS A 8 1.25 21.72 -23.58
N SER A 9 1.70 20.48 -23.58
CA SER A 9 1.11 19.42 -24.41
C SER A 9 -0.33 19.20 -23.95
N THR A 10 -1.29 19.56 -24.80
CA THR A 10 -2.72 19.31 -24.58
C THR A 10 -3.08 18.04 -25.36
N MET A 11 -2.99 16.87 -24.72
CA MET A 11 -3.54 15.65 -25.29
C MET A 11 -5.06 15.81 -25.34
N HIS A 12 -5.58 15.82 -26.56
CA HIS A 12 -6.98 16.04 -26.87
C HIS A 12 -7.81 14.83 -26.46
N ALA A 13 -8.88 15.10 -25.70
CA ALA A 13 -10.04 14.25 -25.61
C ALA A 13 -10.56 13.91 -27.02
N ARG A 14 -10.46 12.64 -27.40
CA ARG A 14 -11.24 12.02 -28.46
C ARG A 14 -11.53 10.58 -28.04
N TYR A 15 -12.70 10.35 -27.45
CA TYR A 15 -13.63 9.29 -27.85
C TYR A 15 -14.90 9.38 -26.97
N ILE A 16 -15.83 10.25 -27.35
CA ILE A 16 -17.25 10.09 -27.02
C ILE A 16 -18.04 10.10 -28.32
N GLY A 17 -18.83 9.04 -28.52
CA GLY A 17 -20.03 9.05 -29.35
C GLY A 17 -20.04 8.07 -30.53
N ARG A 18 -20.65 6.89 -30.34
CA ARG A 18 -21.91 6.51 -31.02
C ARG A 18 -22.52 5.17 -30.51
N VAL A 19 -23.42 5.34 -29.53
CA VAL A 19 -24.82 4.86 -29.45
C VAL A 19 -25.14 3.37 -29.69
N GLY A 20 -25.81 2.77 -28.70
CA GLY A 20 -26.42 1.45 -28.77
C GLY A 20 -27.72 1.35 -29.59
N GLY A 21 -28.16 0.12 -29.81
CA GLY A 21 -29.48 -0.22 -30.34
C GLY A 21 -29.53 -1.57 -31.06
N LEU A 22 -30.46 -2.44 -30.61
CA LEU A 22 -30.87 -3.77 -31.12
C LEU A 22 -29.92 -4.95 -30.84
N ALA A 23 -30.35 -6.14 -30.40
CA ALA A 23 -31.69 -6.67 -30.16
C ALA A 23 -31.61 -7.83 -29.15
N VAL A 24 -32.48 -7.79 -28.13
CA VAL A 24 -32.89 -8.98 -27.36
C VAL A 24 -34.01 -9.64 -28.15
N LEU A 25 -33.78 -10.87 -28.62
CA LEU A 25 -34.82 -11.78 -29.10
C LEU A 25 -34.84 -12.99 -28.16
N LEU A 26 -35.84 -13.01 -27.30
CA LEU A 26 -36.26 -14.17 -26.51
C LEU A 26 -36.93 -15.21 -27.42
N GLY A 27 -36.57 -16.49 -27.23
CA GLY A 27 -37.50 -17.61 -27.33
C GLY A 27 -37.38 -18.35 -25.99
N VAL A 28 -38.42 -18.52 -25.17
CA VAL A 28 -39.62 -19.34 -25.38
C VAL A 28 -40.74 -18.82 -24.48
N GLY A 29 -42.00 -18.77 -24.96
CA GLY A 29 -43.18 -18.66 -24.08
C GLY A 29 -44.41 -17.98 -24.68
N VAL A 30 -45.31 -18.79 -25.21
CA VAL A 30 -46.62 -18.45 -25.80
C VAL A 30 -47.58 -17.83 -24.78
N ALA A 31 -48.29 -16.74 -25.13
CA ALA A 31 -49.75 -16.58 -24.96
C ALA A 31 -50.27 -15.22 -25.49
N VAL A 32 -51.43 -15.27 -26.13
CA VAL A 32 -52.16 -14.24 -26.89
C VAL A 32 -53.06 -13.40 -25.98
N ALA A 33 -53.16 -12.07 -26.21
CA ALA A 33 -54.43 -11.29 -26.19
C ALA A 33 -54.24 -9.76 -26.40
N THR A 34 -54.57 -9.30 -27.62
CA THR A 34 -55.32 -8.07 -28.02
C THR A 34 -55.36 -6.78 -27.17
N GLY A 35 -55.09 -5.62 -27.83
CA GLY A 35 -55.95 -4.41 -27.68
C GLY A 35 -55.31 -3.00 -27.70
N VAL A 36 -55.28 -2.35 -28.88
CA VAL A 36 -55.62 -0.92 -29.25
C VAL A 36 -55.55 0.18 -28.14
N ALA A 37 -54.93 1.37 -28.24
CA ALA A 37 -55.03 2.52 -29.18
C ALA A 37 -53.95 3.59 -28.76
N ALA A 38 -53.17 4.25 -29.64
CA ALA A 38 -53.42 5.49 -30.44
C ALA A 38 -53.35 6.86 -29.72
N GLY A 39 -52.51 7.77 -30.26
CA GLY A 39 -52.45 9.25 -30.03
C GLY A 39 -51.05 9.73 -29.61
N VAL A 40 -50.13 10.29 -30.43
CA VAL A 40 -50.06 11.41 -31.41
C VAL A 40 -49.92 12.82 -30.78
N ALA A 41 -48.70 13.39 -30.97
CA ALA A 41 -48.30 14.79 -31.20
C ALA A 41 -48.56 15.85 -30.09
N ASP A 42 -47.89 16.99 -29.98
CA ASP A 42 -46.87 17.70 -30.77
C ASP A 42 -46.19 18.77 -29.87
N ALA A 43 -45.12 19.37 -30.37
CA ALA A 43 -44.33 20.45 -29.78
C ALA A 43 -45.04 21.83 -29.79
N ASP A 44 -44.62 22.76 -28.92
CA ASP A 44 -44.23 24.11 -29.36
C ASP A 44 -43.39 24.88 -28.31
N THR A 45 -42.72 25.89 -28.85
CA THR A 45 -41.65 26.78 -28.39
C THR A 45 -42.15 28.06 -27.68
N GLY A 46 -41.28 28.75 -26.92
CA GLY A 46 -41.50 30.18 -26.59
C GLY A 46 -40.89 30.74 -25.28
N SER A 47 -39.75 31.43 -25.44
CA SER A 47 -39.08 32.52 -24.67
C SER A 47 -39.48 33.02 -23.26
N ASP A 48 -38.42 33.29 -22.49
CA ASP A 48 -38.12 34.42 -21.57
C ASP A 48 -39.06 34.80 -20.41
N THR A 49 -38.58 34.62 -19.15
CA THR A 49 -38.10 35.71 -18.26
C THR A 49 -37.71 35.19 -16.86
N THR A 50 -36.75 35.90 -16.26
CA THR A 50 -36.13 35.85 -14.92
C THR A 50 -36.99 35.40 -13.72
N SER A 51 -36.44 34.52 -12.87
CA SER A 51 -36.36 34.71 -11.40
C SER A 51 -35.48 33.66 -10.70
N VAL A 52 -34.73 34.14 -9.71
CA VAL A 52 -33.90 33.46 -8.71
C VAL A 52 -34.56 32.23 -8.08
N SER A 53 -33.81 31.15 -7.86
CA SER A 53 -34.05 30.21 -6.75
C SER A 53 -32.78 29.43 -6.38
N GLN A 54 -32.48 29.47 -5.08
CA GLN A 54 -31.50 28.66 -4.37
C GLN A 54 -31.91 27.18 -4.43
N SER A 55 -30.98 26.28 -4.73
CA SER A 55 -31.14 24.85 -4.46
C SER A 55 -30.30 24.46 -3.25
N LYS A 56 -30.98 24.21 -2.14
CA LYS A 56 -30.49 23.36 -1.04
C LYS A 56 -30.40 21.93 -1.56
N SER A 57 -29.24 21.31 -1.40
CA SER A 57 -29.09 19.85 -1.43
C SER A 57 -29.12 19.36 0.01
N ASP A 58 -30.22 18.74 0.40
CA ASP A 58 -30.30 17.99 1.65
C ASP A 58 -29.47 16.70 1.47
N HIS A 59 -28.43 16.53 2.29
CA HIS A 59 -27.71 15.25 2.43
C HIS A 59 -28.31 14.49 3.61
N GLU A 60 -28.81 13.30 3.29
CA GLU A 60 -29.43 12.35 4.21
C GLU A 60 -28.31 11.53 4.90
N ALA A 61 -28.22 11.66 6.22
CA ALA A 61 -27.27 10.93 7.05
C ALA A 61 -27.77 9.50 7.35
N PRO A 62 -26.89 8.49 7.51
CA PRO A 62 -27.31 7.12 7.80
C PRO A 62 -27.72 6.97 9.28
N SER A 63 -28.89 6.38 9.51
CA SER A 63 -29.52 6.18 10.82
C SER A 63 -28.86 5.09 11.67
N ARG A 64 -28.49 5.41 12.92
CA ARG A 64 -28.14 4.44 13.98
C ARG A 64 -29.40 3.73 14.50
N ARG A 65 -29.33 2.40 14.68
CA ARG A 65 -30.29 1.60 15.46
C ARG A 65 -30.03 1.76 16.96
N THR A 66 -31.09 2.02 17.72
CA THR A 66 -31.11 1.98 19.18
C THR A 66 -31.91 0.76 19.63
N ASP A 67 -31.29 -0.09 20.45
CA ASP A 67 -31.96 -1.13 21.22
C ASP A 67 -32.73 -0.51 22.40
N GLU A 68 -34.01 -0.84 22.53
CA GLU A 68 -34.77 -0.69 23.78
C GLU A 68 -35.45 -2.02 24.10
N SER A 69 -35.21 -2.48 25.34
CA SER A 69 -35.93 -3.57 25.99
C SER A 69 -36.96 -2.99 26.95
N VAL A 70 -38.13 -3.66 27.11
CA VAL A 70 -38.73 -4.08 28.39
C VAL A 70 -40.23 -4.46 28.25
N ALA A 71 -40.52 -5.67 28.75
CA ALA A 71 -41.72 -6.23 29.42
C ALA A 71 -43.03 -6.59 28.68
N GLY A 72 -43.40 -7.88 28.85
CA GLY A 72 -44.76 -8.41 28.72
C GLY A 72 -44.86 -9.95 28.86
N SER A 73 -44.82 -10.47 30.10
CA SER A 73 -45.06 -11.87 30.56
C SER A 73 -46.51 -12.38 30.33
N PRO A 74 -46.91 -13.63 30.70
CA PRO A 74 -46.18 -14.91 30.92
C PRO A 74 -46.92 -16.20 30.42
N ALA A 75 -46.24 -17.36 30.44
CA ALA A 75 -46.84 -18.68 30.72
C ALA A 75 -45.80 -19.77 31.05
N GLY A 76 -46.04 -20.58 32.10
CA GLY A 76 -45.64 -22.00 32.12
C GLY A 76 -44.64 -22.52 33.17
N ALA A 77 -45.13 -22.75 34.39
CA ALA A 77 -44.93 -23.88 35.34
C ALA A 77 -43.64 -24.75 35.47
N ASN A 78 -43.45 -25.21 36.73
CA ASN A 78 -42.57 -26.24 37.34
C ASN A 78 -41.18 -25.74 37.81
N GLY A 79 -40.69 -25.97 39.02
CA GLY A 79 -41.12 -26.77 40.18
C GLY A 79 -39.89 -27.41 40.86
N GLN A 80 -39.85 -27.38 42.21
CA GLN A 80 -39.01 -28.18 43.16
C GLN A 80 -37.59 -27.64 43.48
N ASP A 81 -37.36 -27.18 44.73
CA ASP A 81 -36.79 -27.91 45.91
C ASP A 81 -35.25 -27.90 45.88
N ALA A 82 -34.44 -27.70 46.93
CA ALA A 82 -34.57 -27.40 48.36
C ALA A 82 -33.15 -27.12 48.92
N LYS A 83 -33.05 -26.34 50.02
CA LYS A 83 -32.05 -26.43 51.14
C LYS A 83 -30.54 -26.27 50.82
N ASP A 84 -29.68 -25.62 51.62
CA ASP A 84 -29.59 -25.46 53.08
C ASP A 84 -28.68 -24.25 53.45
N SER A 85 -29.00 -23.65 54.61
CA SER A 85 -28.16 -23.06 55.69
C SER A 85 -26.62 -22.95 55.53
N GLU A 86 -25.87 -22.00 56.10
CA GLU A 86 -26.08 -21.03 57.19
C GLU A 86 -24.83 -20.11 57.33
N ASP A 87 -25.04 -18.89 57.87
CA ASP A 87 -24.22 -18.14 58.86
C ASP A 87 -22.69 -18.03 58.76
N ARG A 88 -22.00 -16.94 59.16
CA ARG A 88 -22.26 -15.53 59.54
C ARG A 88 -20.91 -14.99 60.08
N ARG A 89 -20.81 -13.66 60.18
CA ARG A 89 -19.89 -12.79 60.98
C ARG A 89 -18.53 -12.47 60.33
N ASP A 90 -18.17 -11.25 59.91
CA ASP A 90 -18.39 -9.85 60.34
C ASP A 90 -17.23 -9.26 61.18
N ALA A 91 -16.68 -8.17 60.64
CA ALA A 91 -15.92 -7.02 61.17
C ALA A 91 -14.57 -7.15 61.93
N SER A 92 -13.53 -6.45 61.43
CA SER A 92 -12.82 -5.28 62.02
C SER A 92 -11.43 -5.04 61.35
N HIS A 93 -11.13 -3.85 60.79
CA HIS A 93 -10.25 -2.75 61.31
C HIS A 93 -8.80 -3.21 61.69
N SER A 94 -7.66 -2.55 61.37
CA SER A 94 -7.35 -1.18 60.95
C SER A 94 -5.90 -1.04 60.37
N THR A 95 -5.67 0.04 59.58
CA THR A 95 -4.56 1.02 59.53
C THR A 95 -3.04 0.66 59.59
N ASP A 96 -2.36 1.17 58.55
CA ASP A 96 -1.18 2.07 58.48
C ASP A 96 0.26 1.67 58.90
N GLY A 97 1.19 2.14 58.06
CA GLY A 97 2.55 2.61 58.41
C GLY A 97 3.70 1.80 57.78
N GLU A 98 4.36 2.29 56.71
CA GLU A 98 5.66 3.00 56.74
C GLU A 98 6.86 2.03 56.85
N ASP A 99 8.02 2.15 56.19
CA ASP A 99 8.64 3.19 55.37
C ASP A 99 9.92 2.60 54.69
N SER A 100 10.32 3.23 53.59
CA SER A 100 11.71 3.52 53.18
C SER A 100 12.73 2.45 52.74
N ARG A 101 13.30 2.78 51.55
CA ARG A 101 14.73 2.77 51.13
C ARG A 101 15.46 1.42 51.14
N GLY A 102 16.19 1.02 50.10
CA GLY A 102 16.72 1.68 48.91
C GLY A 102 17.91 0.84 48.43
N ALA A 103 18.25 0.97 47.14
CA ALA A 103 19.59 0.90 46.50
C ALA A 103 20.52 -0.28 46.91
N ASP A 104 21.25 -0.99 46.06
CA ASP A 104 21.91 -0.67 44.79
C ASP A 104 22.67 -1.94 44.37
N GLY A 105 22.95 -2.05 43.07
CA GLY A 105 24.07 -2.75 42.47
C GLY A 105 24.10 -4.28 42.53
N SER A 106 24.74 -5.01 41.62
CA SER A 106 25.47 -4.72 40.37
C SER A 106 26.30 -5.99 40.12
N GLU A 107 26.55 -6.30 38.84
CA GLU A 107 27.67 -7.15 38.37
C GLU A 107 27.60 -8.65 38.73
N ASP A 108 28.13 -9.59 37.98
CA ASP A 108 28.65 -9.76 36.61
C ASP A 108 29.01 -11.25 36.55
N ALA A 109 28.99 -11.85 35.34
CA ALA A 109 29.87 -12.93 34.85
C ALA A 109 29.95 -14.25 35.67
N GLU A 110 30.23 -15.44 35.15
CA GLU A 110 30.63 -16.00 33.86
C GLU A 110 30.54 -17.54 34.05
N ASP A 111 30.42 -18.26 32.94
CA ASP A 111 30.94 -19.61 32.67
C ASP A 111 30.63 -20.79 33.63
N THR A 112 30.03 -21.86 33.06
CA THR A 112 30.83 -23.01 32.62
C THR A 112 29.97 -24.10 31.96
N GLU A 113 30.64 -24.76 31.00
CA GLU A 113 30.25 -25.89 30.15
C GLU A 113 29.79 -27.15 30.92
N GLY A 114 29.12 -28.09 30.23
CA GLY A 114 29.19 -29.50 30.63
C GLY A 114 28.05 -30.43 30.23
N ALA A 115 28.01 -30.80 28.96
CA ALA A 115 27.69 -32.11 28.37
C ALA A 115 26.81 -33.17 29.08
N ALA A 116 26.00 -33.80 28.21
CA ALA A 116 25.69 -35.23 28.09
C ALA A 116 24.46 -35.81 28.81
N GLY A 117 23.73 -36.64 28.04
CA GLY A 117 22.97 -37.77 28.58
C GLY A 117 21.60 -37.95 27.98
N GLU A 118 21.52 -38.70 26.89
CA GLU A 118 20.30 -39.35 26.40
C GLU A 118 19.70 -40.27 27.48
N ASP A 119 18.37 -40.36 27.55
CA ASP A 119 17.72 -41.61 27.97
C ASP A 119 16.31 -41.70 27.35
N LEU A 120 16.12 -42.76 26.56
CA LEU A 120 14.86 -43.23 26.00
C LEU A 120 14.28 -44.30 26.94
N ALA A 121 12.99 -44.20 27.27
CA ALA A 121 12.23 -45.32 27.82
C ALA A 121 10.77 -45.34 27.29
N ASP A 122 10.61 -46.19 26.27
CA ASP A 122 9.52 -47.10 25.93
C ASP A 122 8.25 -47.13 26.81
N VAL A 123 7.07 -46.96 26.18
CA VAL A 123 5.83 -47.67 26.53
C VAL A 123 5.09 -48.07 25.25
N ARG A 124 5.06 -49.38 24.97
CA ARG A 124 4.16 -50.09 24.05
C ARG A 124 2.73 -50.26 24.61
N ALA A 125 1.74 -50.16 23.72
CA ALA A 125 0.67 -51.14 23.42
C ALA A 125 -0.38 -50.43 22.51
N ASP A 126 -0.67 -50.80 21.26
CA ASP A 126 -1.10 -52.05 20.60
C ASP A 126 -2.55 -51.90 20.06
N THR A 127 -2.86 -52.68 19.03
CA THR A 127 -4.05 -52.79 18.16
C THR A 127 -4.00 -51.87 16.94
N GLY A 128 -3.81 -52.32 15.69
CA GLY A 128 -3.82 -53.66 15.10
C GLY A 128 -4.87 -53.74 13.99
N VAL A 129 -4.46 -53.56 12.73
CA VAL A 129 -5.14 -54.13 11.54
C VAL A 129 -4.08 -54.43 10.48
N THR A 130 -4.01 -55.69 10.07
CA THR A 130 -3.14 -56.28 9.05
C THR A 130 -3.91 -56.56 7.76
N VAL A 131 -3.14 -56.99 6.73
CA VAL A 131 -3.45 -57.79 5.52
C VAL A 131 -3.16 -56.99 4.22
N ALA A 132 -2.33 -57.41 3.27
CA ALA A 132 -1.31 -58.46 3.15
C ALA A 132 -0.51 -58.19 1.86
N ALA A 133 0.77 -58.52 1.87
CA ALA A 133 1.60 -58.74 0.68
C ALA A 133 2.10 -60.19 0.76
N ASP A 134 2.13 -60.88 -0.37
CA ASP A 134 2.79 -62.17 -0.53
C ASP A 134 3.87 -62.04 -1.61
N GLU A 135 5.03 -62.59 -1.30
CA GLU A 135 6.24 -62.69 -2.12
C GLU A 135 6.17 -63.92 -3.05
N ASP A 136 6.89 -63.88 -4.17
CA ASP A 136 7.66 -65.05 -4.63
C ASP A 136 8.68 -64.66 -5.72
N GLU A 137 9.95 -64.95 -5.44
CA GLU A 137 11.12 -65.08 -6.34
C GLU A 137 11.40 -66.60 -6.48
N PRO A 138 12.04 -67.15 -7.54
CA PRO A 138 13.51 -67.00 -7.64
C PRO A 138 14.22 -67.20 -9.01
N ALA A 139 15.50 -66.78 -8.99
CA ALA A 139 16.72 -67.37 -9.61
C ALA A 139 17.01 -67.11 -11.11
N GLY A 140 18.24 -66.76 -11.54
CA GLY A 140 19.50 -66.51 -10.82
C GLY A 140 20.72 -66.40 -11.76
N VAL A 141 21.88 -66.04 -11.16
CA VAL A 141 23.28 -66.49 -11.47
C VAL A 141 23.93 -65.86 -12.73
N GLU A 142 25.16 -65.28 -12.76
CA GLU A 142 26.33 -65.12 -11.87
C GLU A 142 27.21 -63.97 -12.43
N THR A 143 27.70 -63.02 -11.62
CA THR A 143 29.08 -62.82 -11.09
C THR A 143 30.24 -62.80 -12.12
N THR A 144 31.14 -61.82 -12.14
CA THR A 144 32.20 -61.47 -11.16
C THR A 144 32.76 -60.07 -11.52
N SER A 145 32.88 -59.06 -10.62
CA SER A 145 33.90 -58.84 -9.55
C SER A 145 35.33 -58.74 -10.13
N LYS A 146 36.20 -57.73 -9.89
CA LYS A 146 36.29 -56.63 -8.91
C LYS A 146 37.59 -55.82 -9.19
N THR A 147 37.64 -54.55 -8.74
CA THR A 147 38.76 -53.79 -8.10
C THR A 147 40.07 -53.55 -8.88
N SER A 148 40.86 -52.48 -8.70
CA SER A 148 40.90 -51.26 -7.85
C SER A 148 42.14 -50.45 -8.28
N GLY A 149 42.19 -49.15 -7.95
CA GLY A 149 43.42 -48.51 -7.45
C GLY A 149 44.20 -47.56 -8.37
N ASP A 150 43.98 -46.27 -8.13
CA ASP A 150 44.94 -45.19 -7.82
C ASP A 150 46.09 -44.76 -8.77
N ALA A 151 46.31 -43.44 -8.69
CA ALA A 151 47.32 -42.57 -9.30
C ALA A 151 48.77 -43.06 -9.10
N GLU A 152 49.81 -42.64 -9.83
CA GLU A 152 50.26 -41.25 -10.06
C GLU A 152 51.55 -41.29 -10.95
N ILE A 153 51.98 -40.12 -11.44
CA ILE A 153 53.34 -39.66 -11.83
C ILE A 153 54.01 -40.02 -13.19
N SER A 154 54.34 -38.92 -13.89
CA SER A 154 55.60 -38.57 -14.59
C SER A 154 55.81 -38.87 -16.09
N ALA A 155 55.76 -37.75 -16.84
CA ALA A 155 56.60 -37.30 -17.95
C ALA A 155 57.76 -38.17 -18.45
N VAL A 156 57.95 -38.24 -19.77
CA VAL A 156 59.11 -37.67 -20.50
C VAL A 156 58.97 -37.85 -22.02
N ASP A 157 59.43 -36.79 -22.71
CA ASP A 157 59.70 -36.53 -24.12
C ASP A 157 59.83 -37.67 -25.16
N GLY A 158 59.43 -37.33 -26.40
CA GLY A 158 60.08 -37.88 -27.60
C GLY A 158 59.25 -37.88 -28.90
N ASN A 159 59.13 -36.75 -29.58
CA ASN A 159 58.98 -36.70 -31.05
C ASN A 159 60.40 -36.96 -31.67
N PRO A 160 60.64 -37.46 -32.91
CA PRO A 160 59.92 -37.05 -34.12
C PRO A 160 59.74 -38.04 -35.31
N ALA A 161 58.80 -37.65 -36.18
CA ALA A 161 58.81 -37.68 -37.66
C ALA A 161 59.01 -39.00 -38.44
N ALA A 162 58.04 -39.31 -39.31
CA ALA A 162 58.29 -39.65 -40.71
C ALA A 162 57.02 -39.48 -41.59
N GLU A 163 57.19 -38.75 -42.69
CA GLU A 163 56.23 -38.41 -43.75
C GLU A 163 55.92 -39.59 -44.70
N HIS A 164 54.80 -39.48 -45.43
CA HIS A 164 54.51 -39.85 -46.85
C HIS A 164 52.96 -39.96 -46.98
N SER A 165 52.23 -39.53 -48.02
CA SER A 165 52.45 -38.76 -49.24
C SER A 165 51.08 -38.59 -49.94
N ALA A 166 50.89 -37.44 -50.59
CA ALA A 166 50.04 -37.16 -51.77
C ALA A 166 48.50 -37.04 -51.69
N ALA A 167 48.04 -35.90 -52.23
CA ALA A 167 46.69 -35.33 -52.33
C ALA A 167 45.88 -35.81 -53.57
N PRO A 168 44.70 -35.25 -53.89
CA PRO A 168 44.65 -33.90 -54.50
C PRO A 168 43.57 -32.94 -53.97
N ARG A 169 43.91 -31.65 -54.12
CA ARG A 169 43.08 -30.45 -53.97
C ARG A 169 41.89 -30.42 -54.92
N VAL A 170 40.77 -29.91 -54.43
CA VAL A 170 39.80 -29.16 -55.25
C VAL A 170 39.72 -27.76 -54.66
N HIS A 171 39.96 -26.78 -55.52
CA HIS A 171 39.97 -25.36 -55.19
C HIS A 171 38.56 -24.86 -54.85
N ALA A 172 38.48 -24.13 -53.74
CA ALA A 172 37.39 -23.23 -53.40
C ALA A 172 37.44 -21.99 -54.30
N GLU A 173 36.28 -21.57 -54.80
CA GLU A 173 35.96 -20.19 -55.12
C GLU A 173 34.43 -20.08 -55.29
N ASP A 174 33.74 -19.83 -54.18
CA ASP A 174 32.58 -18.95 -54.23
C ASP A 174 32.57 -18.10 -52.96
N ALA A 175 32.97 -16.84 -53.15
CA ALA A 175 33.05 -15.84 -52.13
C ALA A 175 31.64 -15.40 -51.75
N ARG A 176 31.06 -16.05 -50.73
CA ARG A 176 30.04 -15.41 -49.90
C ARG A 176 30.76 -14.77 -48.73
N THR A 177 30.94 -13.46 -48.79
CA THR A 177 31.13 -12.61 -47.61
C THR A 177 30.00 -12.89 -46.63
N THR A 178 30.23 -13.82 -45.70
CA THR A 178 29.56 -13.78 -44.41
C THR A 178 30.11 -12.53 -43.74
N ALA A 179 29.30 -11.47 -43.71
CA ALA A 179 29.43 -10.53 -42.62
C ALA A 179 29.46 -11.37 -41.34
N ASP A 180 30.48 -11.21 -40.52
CA ASP A 180 30.48 -11.70 -39.14
C ASP A 180 29.16 -11.21 -38.53
N VAL A 181 28.18 -12.12 -38.41
CA VAL A 181 27.08 -11.90 -37.49
C VAL A 181 27.76 -12.08 -36.16
N ASP A 182 28.09 -10.98 -35.51
CA ASP A 182 28.58 -10.94 -34.14
C ASP A 182 27.46 -11.50 -33.25
N ILE A 183 27.31 -12.83 -33.22
CA ILE A 183 26.34 -13.51 -32.38
C ILE A 183 26.88 -13.30 -30.96
N PRO A 184 26.14 -12.58 -30.11
CA PRO A 184 26.59 -12.29 -28.76
C PRO A 184 26.84 -13.60 -27.99
N PRO A 185 27.80 -13.64 -27.04
CA PRO A 185 28.08 -14.87 -26.29
C PRO A 185 26.81 -15.37 -25.60
N SER A 186 26.44 -16.63 -25.82
CA SER A 186 25.23 -17.24 -25.24
C SER A 186 25.13 -17.04 -23.73
N ASP A 187 26.28 -17.07 -23.04
CA ASP A 187 26.36 -16.85 -21.59
C ASP A 187 25.94 -15.44 -21.19
N ALA A 188 26.31 -14.40 -21.96
CA ALA A 188 25.93 -13.02 -21.65
C ALA A 188 24.43 -12.79 -21.80
N ILE A 189 23.81 -13.37 -22.83
CA ILE A 189 22.36 -13.32 -23.03
C ILE A 189 21.65 -14.04 -21.88
N VAL A 190 22.09 -15.26 -21.53
CA VAL A 190 21.48 -16.04 -20.47
C VAL A 190 21.61 -15.32 -19.12
N THR A 191 22.80 -14.84 -18.75
CA THR A 191 23.00 -14.09 -17.52
C THR A 191 22.13 -12.83 -17.47
N GLY A 192 22.03 -12.08 -18.57
CA GLY A 192 21.17 -10.91 -18.61
C GLY A 192 19.68 -11.21 -18.45
N LEU A 193 19.17 -12.25 -19.10
CA LEU A 193 17.78 -12.68 -18.96
C LEU A 193 17.48 -13.23 -17.55
N PHE A 194 18.45 -13.89 -16.90
CA PHE A 194 18.35 -14.30 -15.49
C PHE A 194 18.22 -13.08 -14.57
N ARG A 195 19.09 -12.09 -14.74
CA ARG A 195 19.04 -10.83 -13.98
C ARG A 195 17.74 -10.07 -14.21
N GLU A 196 17.23 -10.07 -15.43
CA GLU A 196 15.97 -9.38 -15.76
C GLU A 196 14.74 -10.07 -15.15
N ILE A 197 14.65 -11.39 -15.31
CA ILE A 197 13.45 -12.18 -14.99
C ILE A 197 13.46 -12.66 -13.54
N LEU A 198 14.60 -13.16 -13.06
CA LEU A 198 14.73 -13.75 -11.72
C LEU A 198 15.44 -12.82 -10.72
N ARG A 199 15.97 -11.67 -11.17
CA ARG A 199 16.74 -10.73 -10.33
C ARG A 199 17.99 -11.35 -9.69
N GLU A 200 18.51 -12.43 -10.28
CA GLU A 200 19.65 -13.19 -9.78
C GLU A 200 20.59 -13.57 -10.93
N ASP A 201 21.84 -13.93 -10.59
CA ASP A 201 22.78 -14.54 -11.52
C ASP A 201 22.54 -16.05 -11.63
N PRO A 202 22.66 -16.65 -12.84
CA PRO A 202 22.54 -18.10 -12.98
C PRO A 202 23.71 -18.80 -12.27
N THR A 203 23.43 -19.93 -11.62
CA THR A 203 24.49 -20.85 -11.18
C THR A 203 25.26 -21.40 -12.39
N ALA A 204 26.45 -21.96 -12.19
CA ALA A 204 27.25 -22.54 -13.29
C ALA A 204 26.51 -23.66 -14.05
N GLU A 205 25.71 -24.46 -13.33
CA GLU A 205 24.88 -25.52 -13.91
C GLU A 205 23.72 -24.94 -14.72
N GLU A 206 23.06 -23.90 -14.21
CA GLU A 206 22.00 -23.20 -14.92
C GLU A 206 22.52 -22.48 -16.16
N LEU A 207 23.66 -21.79 -16.07
CA LEU A 207 24.28 -21.14 -17.20
C LEU A 207 24.56 -22.14 -18.31
N THR A 208 25.14 -23.30 -17.97
CA THR A 208 25.38 -24.38 -18.94
C THR A 208 24.09 -24.89 -19.58
N ARG A 209 23.06 -25.16 -18.76
CA ARG A 209 21.75 -25.66 -19.21
C ARG A 209 21.04 -24.65 -20.12
N TYR A 210 20.98 -23.39 -19.73
CA TYR A 210 20.27 -22.35 -20.45
C TYR A 210 21.05 -21.84 -21.67
N SER A 211 22.38 -21.83 -21.66
CA SER A 211 23.18 -21.58 -22.87
C SER A 211 22.98 -22.69 -23.90
N THR A 212 22.85 -23.96 -23.46
CA THR A 212 22.47 -25.06 -24.34
C THR A 212 21.05 -24.83 -24.90
N LEU A 213 20.08 -24.51 -24.05
CA LEU A 213 18.70 -24.23 -24.48
C LEU A 213 18.64 -23.08 -25.50
N LEU A 214 19.41 -22.01 -25.27
CA LEU A 214 19.53 -20.87 -26.17
C LEU A 214 20.07 -21.30 -27.54
N ASN A 215 21.14 -22.09 -27.57
CA ASN A 215 21.77 -22.53 -28.81
C ASN A 215 20.86 -23.43 -29.67
N TRP A 216 20.02 -24.25 -29.04
CA TRP A 216 19.15 -25.20 -29.75
C TRP A 216 17.78 -24.62 -30.10
N PHE A 217 17.20 -23.79 -29.24
CA PHE A 217 15.79 -23.37 -29.34
C PHE A 217 15.60 -21.85 -29.32
N GLY A 218 16.68 -21.08 -29.19
CA GLY A 218 16.67 -19.62 -29.21
C GLY A 218 16.14 -18.97 -27.93
N THR A 219 16.19 -17.64 -27.91
CA THR A 219 15.81 -16.79 -26.77
C THR A 219 14.41 -17.05 -26.26
N ARG A 220 13.45 -17.30 -27.17
CA ARG A 220 12.06 -17.59 -26.81
C ARG A 220 11.94 -18.79 -25.87
N ALA A 221 12.77 -19.83 -26.06
CA ALA A 221 12.76 -21.00 -25.19
C ALA A 221 13.33 -20.69 -23.80
N VAL A 222 14.41 -19.90 -23.73
CA VAL A 222 15.01 -19.44 -22.47
C VAL A 222 13.99 -18.63 -21.67
N VAL A 223 13.41 -17.59 -22.28
CA VAL A 223 12.38 -16.75 -21.65
C VAL A 223 11.18 -17.58 -21.20
N ALA A 224 10.68 -18.50 -22.03
CA ALA A 224 9.54 -19.34 -21.66
C ALA A 224 9.83 -20.25 -20.45
N ASN A 225 11.06 -20.76 -20.33
CA ASN A 225 11.47 -21.60 -19.20
C ASN A 225 11.67 -20.78 -17.92
N LEU A 226 12.32 -19.62 -18.01
CA LEU A 226 12.51 -18.72 -16.86
C LEU A 226 11.18 -18.19 -16.34
N TYR A 227 10.31 -17.70 -17.23
CA TYR A 227 8.98 -17.17 -16.88
C TYR A 227 8.04 -18.25 -16.29
N ASN A 228 8.26 -19.53 -16.61
CA ASN A 228 7.46 -20.62 -16.03
C ASN A 228 8.17 -21.37 -14.88
N SER A 229 9.34 -20.88 -14.46
CA SER A 229 10.11 -21.45 -13.37
C SER A 229 9.40 -21.26 -12.02
N THR A 230 9.67 -22.14 -11.05
CA THR A 230 9.10 -21.98 -9.71
C THR A 230 9.53 -20.66 -9.06
N PRO A 231 10.83 -20.27 -9.05
CA PRO A 231 11.25 -19.02 -8.41
C PRO A 231 10.52 -17.79 -8.96
N PHE A 232 10.39 -17.69 -10.29
CA PHE A 232 9.66 -16.58 -10.91
C PHE A 232 8.19 -16.52 -10.47
N ARG A 233 7.51 -17.67 -10.44
CA ARG A 233 6.08 -17.73 -10.08
C ARG A 233 5.84 -17.51 -8.59
N GLU A 234 6.78 -17.87 -7.73
CA GLU A 234 6.72 -17.56 -6.30
C GLU A 234 6.91 -16.06 -6.05
N ASP A 235 7.90 -15.44 -6.69
CA ASP A 235 8.12 -13.99 -6.63
C ASP A 235 6.91 -13.19 -7.16
N GLN A 236 6.27 -13.70 -8.21
CA GLN A 236 5.02 -13.15 -8.75
C GLN A 236 3.91 -13.09 -7.70
N VAL A 237 3.69 -14.22 -7.01
CA VAL A 237 2.61 -14.34 -6.02
C VAL A 237 2.94 -13.50 -4.80
N GLU A 238 4.19 -13.49 -4.35
CA GLU A 238 4.62 -12.62 -3.27
C GLU A 238 4.35 -11.15 -3.60
N SER A 239 4.73 -10.72 -4.81
CA SER A 239 4.50 -9.35 -5.29
C SER A 239 3.03 -8.97 -5.28
N TYR A 240 2.12 -9.84 -5.75
CA TYR A 240 0.67 -9.56 -5.72
C TYR A 240 0.13 -9.36 -4.31
N TYR A 241 0.59 -10.15 -3.34
CA TYR A 241 0.15 -10.03 -1.95
C TYR A 241 0.70 -8.77 -1.29
N LEU A 242 1.96 -8.45 -1.54
CA LEU A 242 2.57 -7.23 -1.04
C LEU A 242 1.89 -5.99 -1.62
N GLU A 243 1.61 -5.98 -2.93
CA GLU A 243 0.98 -4.86 -3.64
C GLU A 243 -0.46 -4.59 -3.20
N LEU A 244 -1.24 -5.66 -3.05
CA LEU A 244 -2.66 -5.55 -2.79
C LEU A 244 -3.02 -5.54 -1.31
N LEU A 245 -2.24 -6.22 -0.46
CA LEU A 245 -2.54 -6.43 0.95
C LEU A 245 -1.43 -5.99 1.91
N GLY A 246 -0.30 -5.48 1.42
CA GLY A 246 0.80 -5.02 2.27
C GLY A 246 1.47 -6.10 3.13
N ARG A 247 1.26 -7.39 2.82
CA ARG A 247 1.80 -8.54 3.57
C ARG A 247 2.31 -9.63 2.64
N THR A 248 3.12 -10.54 3.17
CA THR A 248 3.51 -11.75 2.44
C THR A 248 2.36 -12.77 2.39
N PRO A 249 2.29 -13.62 1.36
CA PRO A 249 1.33 -14.72 1.32
C PRO A 249 1.68 -15.78 2.37
N SER A 250 0.67 -16.43 2.94
CA SER A 250 0.87 -17.66 3.70
C SER A 250 1.40 -18.79 2.82
N THR A 251 1.95 -19.85 3.43
CA THR A 251 2.48 -21.01 2.69
C THR A 251 1.43 -21.64 1.76
N SER A 252 0.16 -21.70 2.16
CA SER A 252 -0.92 -22.25 1.33
C SER A 252 -1.32 -21.31 0.19
N GLU A 253 -1.32 -20.00 0.44
CA GLU A 253 -1.58 -18.99 -0.59
C GLU A 253 -0.48 -18.98 -1.66
N MET A 254 0.78 -19.05 -1.22
CA MET A 254 1.95 -19.18 -2.09
C MET A 254 1.85 -20.44 -2.96
N ALA A 255 1.66 -21.61 -2.34
CA ALA A 255 1.59 -22.88 -3.06
C ALA A 255 0.46 -22.91 -4.10
N LEU A 256 -0.72 -22.38 -3.75
CA LEU A 256 -1.87 -22.33 -4.66
C LEU A 256 -1.61 -21.34 -5.81
N GLY A 257 -1.15 -20.13 -5.52
CA GLY A 257 -0.85 -19.12 -6.54
C GLY A 257 0.17 -19.62 -7.55
N THR A 258 1.29 -20.16 -7.05
CA THR A 258 2.36 -20.73 -7.86
C THR A 258 1.88 -21.88 -8.73
N PHE A 259 1.08 -22.80 -8.16
CA PHE A 259 0.47 -23.89 -8.94
C PHE A 259 -0.41 -23.36 -10.07
N LEU A 260 -1.31 -22.41 -9.79
CA LEU A 260 -2.24 -21.86 -10.79
C LEU A 260 -1.49 -21.21 -11.95
N LEU A 261 -0.47 -20.40 -11.66
CA LEU A 261 0.33 -19.74 -12.69
C LEU A 261 1.14 -20.74 -13.53
N LYS A 262 1.69 -21.80 -12.91
CA LYS A 262 2.47 -22.84 -13.60
C LYS A 262 1.63 -23.70 -14.56
N ILE A 263 0.34 -23.92 -14.25
CA ILE A 263 -0.57 -24.63 -15.15
C ILE A 263 -1.20 -23.71 -16.22
N GLY A 264 -0.83 -22.43 -16.24
CA GLY A 264 -1.26 -21.46 -17.25
C GLY A 264 -2.58 -20.75 -16.94
N VAL A 265 -3.01 -20.70 -15.67
CA VAL A 265 -4.10 -19.79 -15.29
C VAL A 265 -3.63 -18.35 -15.50
N PRO A 266 -4.42 -17.49 -16.17
CA PRO A 266 -4.03 -16.10 -16.41
C PRO A 266 -3.75 -15.34 -15.12
N GLU A 267 -2.71 -14.50 -15.14
CA GLU A 267 -2.26 -13.66 -14.03
C GLU A 267 -3.43 -12.87 -13.41
N THR A 268 -4.24 -12.22 -14.25
CA THR A 268 -5.41 -11.44 -13.82
C THR A 268 -6.41 -12.24 -12.99
N ARG A 269 -6.52 -13.56 -13.17
CA ARG A 269 -7.40 -14.42 -12.36
C ARG A 269 -6.83 -14.68 -10.98
N VAL A 270 -5.50 -14.76 -10.86
CA VAL A 270 -4.79 -14.89 -9.58
C VAL A 270 -4.83 -13.56 -8.83
N VAL A 271 -4.49 -12.44 -9.49
CA VAL A 271 -4.57 -11.08 -8.93
C VAL A 271 -5.99 -10.77 -8.45
N ALA A 272 -7.01 -11.06 -9.26
CA ALA A 272 -8.40 -10.84 -8.87
C ALA A 272 -8.83 -11.70 -7.65
N ARG A 273 -8.09 -12.77 -7.30
CA ARG A 273 -8.37 -13.59 -6.11
C ARG A 273 -8.00 -12.83 -4.85
N VAL A 274 -6.87 -12.13 -4.91
CA VAL A 274 -6.32 -11.33 -3.83
C VAL A 274 -7.10 -10.01 -3.73
N ALA A 275 -7.21 -9.27 -4.84
CA ALA A 275 -7.91 -7.98 -4.90
C ALA A 275 -9.43 -8.09 -4.67
N GLY A 276 -10.01 -9.27 -4.84
CA GLY A 276 -11.42 -9.55 -4.58
C GLY A 276 -11.67 -10.31 -3.28
N SER A 277 -10.70 -10.36 -2.38
CA SER A 277 -10.81 -11.04 -1.09
C SER A 277 -11.56 -10.19 -0.05
N ASP A 278 -12.05 -10.84 1.01
CA ASP A 278 -12.65 -10.13 2.14
C ASP A 278 -11.62 -9.25 2.85
N GLU A 279 -10.35 -9.67 2.88
CA GLU A 279 -9.26 -8.89 3.48
C GLU A 279 -9.06 -7.57 2.74
N PHE A 280 -8.92 -7.60 1.41
CA PHE A 280 -8.81 -6.39 0.59
C PHE A 280 -10.02 -5.46 0.78
N TYR A 281 -11.23 -6.04 0.89
CA TYR A 281 -12.45 -5.27 1.14
C TYR A 281 -12.41 -4.58 2.51
N GLN A 282 -12.00 -5.27 3.57
CA GLN A 282 -11.88 -4.69 4.91
C GLN A 282 -10.77 -3.64 4.98
N GLU A 283 -9.60 -3.90 4.38
CA GLU A 283 -8.48 -2.95 4.31
C GLU A 283 -8.85 -1.66 3.58
N SER A 284 -9.74 -1.76 2.59
CA SER A 284 -10.25 -0.57 1.91
C SER A 284 -11.12 0.32 2.80
N GLY A 285 -11.64 -0.18 3.92
CA GLY A 285 -12.64 0.52 4.75
C GLY A 285 -14.05 -0.09 4.71
N GLY A 286 -14.22 -1.21 4.01
CA GLY A 286 -15.43 -2.04 4.10
C GLY A 286 -16.67 -1.48 3.39
N THR A 287 -16.50 -0.61 2.40
CA THR A 287 -17.59 -0.05 1.57
C THR A 287 -17.35 -0.29 0.08
N ALA A 288 -18.40 -0.18 -0.73
CA ALA A 288 -18.28 -0.31 -2.19
C ALA A 288 -17.36 0.77 -2.78
N ASP A 289 -17.56 2.03 -2.37
CA ASP A 289 -16.75 3.17 -2.80
C ASP A 289 -15.29 3.01 -2.42
N SER A 290 -15.03 2.67 -1.15
CA SER A 290 -13.66 2.50 -0.66
C SER A 290 -12.95 1.33 -1.33
N PHE A 291 -13.64 0.22 -1.58
CA PHE A 291 -13.10 -0.92 -2.32
C PHE A 291 -12.71 -0.55 -3.76
N VAL A 292 -13.58 0.18 -4.47
CA VAL A 292 -13.30 0.61 -5.83
C VAL A 292 -12.15 1.61 -5.86
N ASN A 293 -12.11 2.57 -4.95
CA ASN A 293 -10.99 3.51 -4.85
C ASN A 293 -9.66 2.80 -4.58
N LEU A 294 -9.64 1.79 -3.70
CA LEU A 294 -8.44 0.99 -3.46
C LEU A 294 -8.05 0.17 -4.70
N LEU A 295 -9.01 -0.36 -5.48
CA LEU A 295 -8.69 -1.03 -6.75
C LEU A 295 -7.99 -0.08 -7.73
N TYR A 296 -8.53 1.11 -7.96
CA TYR A 296 -7.90 2.10 -8.86
C TYR A 296 -6.49 2.44 -8.39
N ARG A 297 -6.33 2.72 -7.10
CA ARG A 297 -5.04 3.07 -6.51
C ARG A 297 -4.02 1.93 -6.59
N SER A 298 -4.38 0.73 -6.16
CA SER A 298 -3.45 -0.40 -6.09
C SER A 298 -3.16 -1.02 -7.46
N VAL A 299 -4.10 -0.97 -8.41
CA VAL A 299 -3.99 -1.68 -9.70
C VAL A 299 -3.66 -0.76 -10.87
N LEU A 300 -4.14 0.48 -10.87
CA LEU A 300 -3.88 1.47 -11.92
C LEU A 300 -2.92 2.59 -11.49
N GLY A 301 -2.65 2.73 -10.18
CA GLY A 301 -1.77 3.77 -9.64
C GLY A 301 -2.37 5.17 -9.60
N GLN A 302 -3.63 5.33 -9.99
CA GLN A 302 -4.30 6.62 -10.13
C GLN A 302 -5.54 6.69 -9.26
N ALA A 303 -6.04 7.91 -9.05
CA ALA A 303 -7.35 8.12 -8.43
C ALA A 303 -8.47 7.50 -9.28
N ALA A 304 -9.57 7.15 -8.63
CA ALA A 304 -10.71 6.59 -9.34
C ALA A 304 -11.36 7.67 -10.22
N ASP A 305 -11.60 7.33 -11.49
CA ASP A 305 -12.46 8.15 -12.35
C ASP A 305 -13.89 8.08 -11.79
N PRO A 306 -14.51 9.21 -11.40
CA PRO A 306 -15.82 9.18 -10.74
C PRO A 306 -16.92 8.54 -11.59
N ASP A 307 -16.91 8.77 -12.91
CA ASP A 307 -17.94 8.26 -13.81
C ASP A 307 -17.78 6.74 -14.04
N GLU A 308 -16.54 6.26 -14.13
CA GLU A 308 -16.27 4.83 -14.30
C GLU A 308 -16.36 4.05 -12.98
N ALA A 309 -15.95 4.65 -11.87
CA ALA A 309 -16.01 4.06 -10.53
C ALA A 309 -17.44 3.76 -10.10
N ASP A 310 -18.37 4.69 -10.36
CA ASP A 310 -19.79 4.54 -10.05
C ASP A 310 -20.40 3.26 -10.63
N VAL A 311 -19.93 2.83 -11.81
CA VAL A 311 -20.40 1.58 -12.43
C VAL A 311 -20.02 0.35 -11.59
N TYR A 312 -18.81 0.31 -11.03
CA TYR A 312 -18.36 -0.78 -10.17
C TYR A 312 -19.00 -0.70 -8.78
N VAL A 313 -19.16 0.52 -8.24
CA VAL A 313 -19.84 0.77 -6.96
C VAL A 313 -21.29 0.27 -7.03
N GLN A 314 -22.03 0.63 -8.07
CA GLN A 314 -23.42 0.17 -8.27
C GLN A 314 -23.52 -1.36 -8.41
N GLN A 315 -22.52 -2.02 -9.00
CA GLN A 315 -22.48 -3.49 -9.08
C GLN A 315 -22.36 -4.12 -7.68
N LEU A 316 -21.45 -3.61 -6.84
CA LEU A 316 -21.31 -4.10 -5.46
C LEU A 316 -22.58 -3.86 -4.66
N GLN A 317 -23.18 -2.68 -4.77
CA GLN A 317 -24.45 -2.33 -4.12
C GLN A 317 -25.62 -3.20 -4.59
N ALA A 318 -25.60 -3.65 -5.86
CA ALA A 318 -26.55 -4.61 -6.40
C ALA A 318 -26.29 -6.08 -5.97
N GLY A 319 -25.30 -6.33 -5.11
CA GLY A 319 -25.00 -7.64 -4.53
C GLY A 319 -24.04 -8.51 -5.35
N TRP A 320 -23.34 -7.93 -6.34
CA TRP A 320 -22.26 -8.65 -7.03
C TRP A 320 -21.07 -8.83 -6.08
N SER A 321 -20.37 -9.96 -6.20
CA SER A 321 -19.22 -10.22 -5.32
C SER A 321 -18.01 -9.36 -5.70
N THR A 322 -17.23 -8.98 -4.69
CA THR A 322 -15.92 -8.30 -4.83
C THR A 322 -14.99 -9.02 -5.81
N ARG A 323 -14.94 -10.36 -5.72
CA ARG A 323 -14.21 -11.23 -6.66
C ARG A 323 -14.64 -11.07 -8.12
N TRP A 324 -15.94 -10.87 -8.38
CA TRP A 324 -16.45 -10.65 -9.73
C TRP A 324 -16.09 -9.25 -10.23
N VAL A 325 -16.27 -8.23 -9.38
CA VAL A 325 -15.95 -6.84 -9.70
C VAL A 325 -14.45 -6.67 -9.97
N ALA A 326 -13.58 -7.20 -9.11
CA ALA A 326 -12.13 -7.20 -9.34
C ALA A 326 -11.74 -7.92 -10.64
N SER A 327 -12.41 -9.04 -10.97
CA SER A 327 -12.17 -9.74 -12.24
C SER A 327 -12.58 -8.92 -13.46
N ARG A 328 -13.64 -8.12 -13.35
CA ARG A 328 -14.08 -7.21 -14.43
C ARG A 328 -13.12 -6.03 -14.57
N PHE A 329 -12.69 -5.46 -13.44
CA PHE A 329 -11.73 -4.37 -13.38
C PHE A 329 -10.40 -4.76 -14.05
N LEU A 330 -9.83 -5.92 -13.67
CA LEU A 330 -8.60 -6.47 -14.25
C LEU A 330 -8.75 -7.00 -15.69
N ALA A 331 -9.97 -6.98 -16.24
CA ALA A 331 -10.23 -7.29 -17.64
C ALA A 331 -10.43 -6.04 -18.50
N SER A 332 -10.43 -4.85 -17.91
CA SER A 332 -10.65 -3.56 -18.57
C SER A 332 -9.44 -3.13 -19.42
N ASP A 333 -9.68 -2.28 -20.43
CA ASP A 333 -8.60 -1.73 -21.25
C ASP A 333 -7.68 -0.77 -20.48
N PRO A 334 -8.15 0.08 -19.54
CA PRO A 334 -7.26 0.85 -18.66
C PRO A 334 -6.23 0.00 -17.93
N TYR A 335 -6.65 -1.15 -17.39
CA TYR A 335 -5.72 -2.09 -16.76
C TYR A 335 -4.70 -2.66 -17.77
N ARG A 336 -5.16 -3.07 -18.95
CA ARG A 336 -4.29 -3.63 -19.98
C ARG A 336 -3.27 -2.60 -20.46
N GLU A 337 -3.68 -1.35 -20.63
CA GLU A 337 -2.80 -0.24 -21.02
C GLU A 337 -1.70 -0.02 -19.97
N VAL A 338 -2.06 0.06 -18.69
CA VAL A 338 -1.07 0.16 -17.59
C VAL A 338 -0.07 -0.99 -17.66
N LYS A 339 -0.54 -2.23 -17.82
CA LYS A 339 0.35 -3.41 -17.90
C LYS A 339 1.21 -3.45 -19.16
N ILE A 340 0.74 -2.89 -20.28
CA ILE A 340 1.55 -2.71 -21.49
C ILE A 340 2.64 -1.67 -21.24
N GLN A 341 2.29 -0.50 -20.70
CA GLN A 341 3.25 0.57 -20.40
C GLN A 341 4.30 0.14 -19.37
N GLU A 342 3.88 -0.59 -18.34
CA GLU A 342 4.76 -1.21 -17.35
C GLU A 342 5.71 -2.19 -18.05
N SER A 343 5.21 -3.14 -18.82
CA SER A 343 6.06 -4.13 -19.52
C SER A 343 7.10 -3.47 -20.44
N TYR A 344 6.72 -2.39 -21.13
CA TYR A 344 7.63 -1.60 -21.95
C TYR A 344 8.71 -0.88 -21.14
N SER A 345 8.31 -0.23 -20.05
CA SER A 345 9.23 0.51 -19.18
C SER A 345 10.24 -0.43 -18.54
N ILE A 346 9.80 -1.61 -18.11
CA ILE A 346 10.66 -2.62 -17.49
C ILE A 346 11.59 -3.25 -18.51
N VAL A 347 11.04 -3.79 -19.59
CA VAL A 347 11.79 -4.66 -20.52
C VAL A 347 12.58 -3.85 -21.54
N LEU A 348 12.03 -2.75 -22.02
CA LEU A 348 12.67 -1.96 -23.08
C LEU A 348 13.27 -0.65 -22.56
N GLY A 349 12.97 -0.24 -21.33
CA GLY A 349 13.51 1.00 -20.75
C GLY A 349 12.93 2.27 -21.37
N ARG A 350 11.75 2.16 -22.01
CA ARG A 350 11.03 3.26 -22.66
C ARG A 350 9.53 3.06 -22.52
N SER A 351 8.75 4.13 -22.65
CA SER A 351 7.29 4.02 -22.76
C SER A 351 6.86 3.40 -24.09
N ALA A 352 5.71 2.72 -24.09
CA ALA A 352 5.05 2.27 -25.31
C ALA A 352 4.45 3.47 -26.05
N THR A 353 4.60 3.50 -27.37
CA THR A 353 3.89 4.47 -28.21
C THR A 353 2.40 4.14 -28.28
N ALA A 354 1.55 5.13 -28.57
CA ALA A 354 0.10 4.89 -28.70
C ALA A 354 -0.25 3.78 -29.71
N ALA A 355 0.47 3.70 -30.83
CA ALA A 355 0.27 2.65 -31.82
C ALA A 355 0.69 1.26 -31.32
N GLU A 356 1.71 1.17 -30.47
CA GLU A 356 2.10 -0.10 -29.83
C GLU A 356 1.06 -0.54 -28.80
N VAL A 357 0.54 0.40 -27.99
CA VAL A 357 -0.54 0.15 -27.04
C VAL A 357 -1.77 -0.38 -27.77
N ASP A 358 -2.27 0.34 -28.79
CA ASP A 358 -3.43 -0.06 -29.59
C ASP A 358 -3.26 -1.47 -30.18
N ALA A 359 -2.09 -1.75 -30.76
CA ALA A 359 -1.80 -3.05 -31.33
C ALA A 359 -1.85 -4.19 -30.29
N TYR A 360 -1.37 -3.94 -29.07
CA TYR A 360 -1.41 -4.92 -27.99
C TYR A 360 -2.80 -5.07 -27.37
N LEU A 361 -3.59 -4.00 -27.26
CA LEU A 361 -4.98 -4.06 -26.82
C LEU A 361 -5.82 -4.91 -27.77
N ASP A 362 -5.72 -4.65 -29.09
CA ASP A 362 -6.45 -5.40 -30.13
C ASP A 362 -6.10 -6.89 -30.16
N SER A 363 -4.88 -7.23 -29.78
CA SER A 363 -4.35 -8.60 -29.84
C SER A 363 -4.10 -9.24 -28.47
N TRP A 364 -4.59 -8.62 -27.39
CA TRP A 364 -4.33 -9.03 -26.00
C TRP A 364 -4.54 -10.53 -25.79
N PHE A 365 -5.73 -11.03 -26.16
CA PHE A 365 -6.09 -12.44 -25.99
C PHE A 365 -5.22 -13.37 -26.86
N PHE A 366 -5.04 -13.06 -28.14
CA PHE A 366 -4.30 -13.90 -29.08
C PHE A 366 -2.80 -13.95 -28.79
N ARG A 367 -2.27 -12.92 -28.14
CA ARG A 367 -0.88 -12.88 -27.69
C ARG A 367 -0.65 -13.63 -26.39
N GLY A 368 -1.69 -14.09 -25.72
CA GLY A 368 -1.61 -14.80 -24.44
C GLY A 368 -1.72 -13.87 -23.22
N GLY A 369 -2.39 -12.73 -23.36
CA GLY A 369 -2.59 -11.73 -22.31
C GLY A 369 -1.27 -11.10 -21.86
N GLN A 370 -1.27 -10.66 -20.61
CA GLN A 370 -0.15 -9.97 -19.99
C GLN A 370 1.17 -10.75 -20.10
N ALA A 371 1.19 -12.02 -19.68
CA ALA A 371 2.39 -12.86 -19.80
C ALA A 371 2.85 -13.06 -21.23
N GLY A 372 1.91 -13.17 -22.16
CA GLY A 372 2.20 -13.26 -23.58
C GLY A 372 2.97 -12.05 -24.11
N ILE A 373 2.50 -10.86 -23.73
CA ILE A 373 3.09 -9.57 -24.08
C ILE A 373 4.46 -9.42 -23.44
N ALA A 374 4.57 -9.60 -22.11
CA ALA A 374 5.83 -9.52 -21.38
C ALA A 374 6.89 -10.45 -21.99
N LYS A 375 6.55 -11.73 -22.22
CA LYS A 375 7.45 -12.67 -22.90
C LYS A 375 7.85 -12.18 -24.29
N SER A 376 6.92 -11.62 -25.07
CA SER A 376 7.22 -11.11 -26.42
C SER A 376 8.22 -9.96 -26.43
N LEU A 377 8.17 -9.09 -25.43
CA LEU A 377 9.16 -8.04 -25.25
C LEU A 377 10.50 -8.62 -24.76
N LEU A 378 10.47 -9.57 -23.81
CA LEU A 378 11.68 -10.17 -23.22
C LEU A 378 12.54 -10.89 -24.25
N TYR A 379 11.95 -11.60 -25.22
CA TYR A 379 12.70 -12.24 -26.30
C TYR A 379 12.90 -11.37 -27.54
N SER A 380 12.52 -10.10 -27.52
CA SER A 380 12.66 -9.18 -28.65
C SER A 380 14.12 -8.82 -28.92
N ASP A 381 14.44 -8.52 -30.19
CA ASP A 381 15.79 -8.06 -30.57
C ASP A 381 16.18 -6.77 -29.83
N GLU A 382 15.22 -5.89 -29.56
CA GLU A 382 15.42 -4.66 -28.79
C GLU A 382 15.87 -4.96 -27.35
N ASN A 383 15.21 -5.90 -26.67
CA ASN A 383 15.62 -6.28 -25.33
C ASN A 383 16.97 -7.02 -25.32
N ILE A 384 17.22 -7.89 -26.30
CA ILE A 384 18.49 -8.61 -26.36
C ILE A 384 19.65 -7.64 -26.60
N ALA A 385 19.47 -6.62 -27.42
CA ALA A 385 20.46 -5.54 -27.57
C ALA A 385 20.68 -4.78 -26.24
N ARG A 386 19.63 -4.55 -25.46
CA ARG A 386 19.72 -3.90 -24.13
C ARG A 386 20.48 -4.74 -23.12
N VAL A 387 20.15 -6.04 -23.01
CA VAL A 387 20.83 -7.04 -22.17
C VAL A 387 22.34 -7.02 -22.40
N LEU A 388 22.76 -6.90 -23.66
CA LEU A 388 24.16 -6.97 -24.07
C LEU A 388 24.89 -5.63 -24.06
N SER A 389 24.16 -4.54 -23.84
CA SER A 389 24.76 -3.21 -23.78
C SER A 389 25.76 -3.14 -22.62
N THR A 390 26.79 -2.30 -22.75
CA THR A 390 27.75 -2.08 -21.66
C THR A 390 27.10 -1.43 -20.43
N ALA A 391 25.93 -0.80 -20.60
CA ALA A 391 25.11 -0.30 -19.51
C ALA A 391 24.34 -1.43 -18.80
N GLY A 392 24.15 -2.57 -19.47
CA GLY A 392 23.34 -3.69 -19.00
C GLY A 392 21.86 -3.32 -18.81
N ILE A 393 21.14 -4.18 -18.10
CA ILE A 393 19.83 -3.83 -17.56
C ILE A 393 20.06 -3.14 -16.21
N PRO A 394 19.65 -1.87 -16.05
CA PRO A 394 19.69 -1.22 -14.75
C PRO A 394 18.71 -1.94 -13.82
N LEU A 395 19.25 -2.72 -12.88
CA LEU A 395 18.50 -3.26 -11.75
C LEU A 395 18.62 -2.28 -10.58
N PRO A 396 17.54 -2.06 -9.81
CA PRO A 396 17.68 -1.35 -8.55
C PRO A 396 18.55 -2.17 -7.60
N ASP A 397 19.18 -1.46 -6.67
CA ASP A 397 19.93 -2.05 -5.58
C ASP A 397 18.98 -2.94 -4.74
N LEU A 398 19.20 -4.25 -4.76
CA LEU A 398 18.32 -5.22 -4.09
C LEU A 398 18.36 -5.11 -2.55
N VAL A 399 19.45 -4.58 -1.99
CA VAL A 399 19.52 -4.25 -0.55
C VAL A 399 18.57 -3.08 -0.28
N ALA A 400 18.63 -2.03 -1.09
CA ALA A 400 17.72 -0.89 -0.97
C ALA A 400 16.24 -1.27 -1.22
N VAL A 401 15.96 -2.15 -2.17
CA VAL A 401 14.63 -2.74 -2.41
C VAL A 401 14.11 -3.46 -1.16
N THR A 402 14.95 -4.27 -0.53
CA THR A 402 14.61 -5.00 0.70
C THR A 402 14.35 -4.05 1.86
N GLN A 403 15.15 -3.01 2.01
CA GLN A 403 14.96 -1.97 3.03
C GLN A 403 13.71 -1.13 2.80
N LEU A 404 13.40 -0.79 1.56
CA LEU A 404 12.18 -0.09 1.22
C LEU A 404 10.95 -0.96 1.51
N LYS A 405 11.02 -2.27 1.23
CA LYS A 405 9.99 -3.24 1.63
C LYS A 405 9.82 -3.25 3.15
N GLN A 406 10.92 -3.35 3.90
CA GLN A 406 10.90 -3.30 5.36
C GLN A 406 10.24 -2.01 5.87
N LEU A 407 10.58 -0.86 5.27
CA LEU A 407 10.02 0.44 5.61
C LEU A 407 8.51 0.53 5.35
N LEU A 408 8.04 0.12 4.18
CA LEU A 408 6.61 0.20 3.82
C LEU A 408 5.76 -0.73 4.72
N MET A 409 6.30 -1.89 5.12
CA MET A 409 5.65 -2.84 6.02
C MET A 409 5.72 -2.43 7.50
N ALA A 410 6.58 -1.48 7.88
CA ALA A 410 6.77 -1.10 9.28
C ALA A 410 5.49 -0.53 9.89
N PRO A 411 5.12 -0.89 11.14
CA PRO A 411 3.94 -0.31 11.78
C PRO A 411 4.17 1.18 12.07
N TYR A 412 3.10 1.98 12.11
CA TYR A 412 3.23 3.39 12.52
C TYR A 412 3.17 3.50 14.05
N THR A 413 4.28 3.14 14.71
CA THR A 413 4.42 3.18 16.18
C THR A 413 5.63 4.01 16.61
N GLU A 414 5.77 4.16 17.92
CA GLU A 414 6.88 4.88 18.56
C GLU A 414 8.13 4.01 18.79
N ASP A 415 7.98 2.70 18.56
CA ASP A 415 9.00 1.66 18.79
C ASP A 415 10.16 1.80 17.80
N GLU A 416 11.28 1.13 18.08
CA GLU A 416 12.49 1.20 17.24
C GLU A 416 12.26 0.69 15.82
N ASP A 417 11.38 -0.30 15.65
CA ASP A 417 10.92 -0.84 14.36
C ASP A 417 9.72 -0.07 13.79
N GLY A 418 9.23 0.95 14.49
CA GLY A 418 8.21 1.86 14.02
C GLY A 418 8.68 2.70 12.83
N PHE A 419 7.77 2.96 11.90
CA PHE A 419 8.02 3.59 10.59
C PHE A 419 8.98 4.79 10.63
N VAL A 420 8.74 5.74 11.54
CA VAL A 420 9.52 6.98 11.61
C VAL A 420 10.96 6.75 12.08
N ARG A 421 11.15 5.88 13.08
CA ARG A 421 12.49 5.54 13.58
C ARG A 421 13.23 4.67 12.58
N LEU A 422 12.56 3.66 12.04
CA LEU A 422 13.12 2.78 11.03
C LEU A 422 13.57 3.57 9.79
N PHE A 423 12.78 4.54 9.31
CA PHE A 423 13.19 5.42 8.21
C PHE A 423 14.53 6.09 8.49
N ASN A 424 14.64 6.75 9.65
CA ASN A 424 15.83 7.49 10.02
C ASN A 424 17.05 6.57 10.15
N THR A 425 16.85 5.38 10.73
CA THR A 425 17.88 4.34 10.80
C THR A 425 18.34 3.91 9.41
N LEU A 426 17.42 3.53 8.52
CA LEU A 426 17.73 3.00 7.21
C LEU A 426 18.40 4.03 6.28
N ILE A 427 18.02 5.30 6.36
CA ILE A 427 18.60 6.36 5.53
C ILE A 427 20.00 6.76 6.00
N GLN A 428 20.27 6.68 7.30
CA GLN A 428 21.57 6.98 7.89
C GLN A 428 22.53 5.78 7.85
N TRP A 429 22.06 4.60 7.45
CA TRP A 429 22.83 3.36 7.39
C TRP A 429 23.23 3.02 5.96
N THR A 430 24.52 2.78 5.73
CA THR A 430 25.02 2.28 4.43
C THR A 430 24.94 0.75 4.37
N PRO A 431 24.73 0.14 3.19
CA PRO A 431 24.79 -1.31 2.98
C PRO A 431 26.03 -2.02 3.56
N THR A 432 27.12 -1.30 3.81
CA THR A 432 28.39 -1.82 4.37
C THR A 432 28.45 -1.81 5.89
N GLY A 433 27.42 -1.32 6.59
CA GLY A 433 27.36 -1.28 8.05
C GLY A 433 27.76 0.06 8.69
N ASP A 434 28.25 1.02 7.89
CA ASP A 434 28.62 2.34 8.39
C ASP A 434 27.40 3.23 8.56
N SER A 435 27.40 4.08 9.60
CA SER A 435 26.40 5.13 9.80
C SER A 435 27.02 6.51 9.65
N CYS A 436 26.24 7.46 9.17
CA CYS A 436 26.66 8.86 9.12
C CYS A 436 25.97 9.72 10.17
N ALA A 437 26.28 11.01 10.19
CA ALA A 437 25.73 11.90 11.20
C ALA A 437 24.20 12.00 11.05
N PRO A 438 23.47 12.25 12.16
CA PRO A 438 22.04 12.43 12.10
C PRO A 438 21.63 13.47 11.05
N GLN A 439 20.49 13.24 10.39
CA GLN A 439 19.94 14.13 9.35
C GLN A 439 20.76 14.20 8.05
N GLN A 440 21.67 13.24 7.83
CA GLN A 440 22.37 13.05 6.56
C GLN A 440 21.86 11.81 5.83
N VAL A 441 21.94 11.85 4.50
CA VAL A 441 21.63 10.70 3.63
C VAL A 441 22.92 9.99 3.28
N CYS A 442 23.03 8.72 3.68
CA CYS A 442 24.17 7.88 3.34
C CYS A 442 23.75 6.59 2.63
N ASN A 443 22.50 6.20 2.80
CA ASN A 443 21.85 5.23 1.93
C ASN A 443 21.31 5.90 0.65
N THR A 444 22.19 6.23 -0.29
CA THR A 444 21.78 6.91 -1.53
C THR A 444 20.84 6.05 -2.37
N ALA A 445 21.05 4.73 -2.39
CA ALA A 445 20.21 3.81 -3.15
C ALA A 445 18.76 3.77 -2.64
N LEU A 446 18.55 3.65 -1.31
CA LEU A 446 17.21 3.73 -0.72
C LEU A 446 16.58 5.11 -0.94
N TYR A 447 17.37 6.17 -0.79
CA TYR A 447 16.88 7.53 -1.00
C TYR A 447 16.44 7.81 -2.44
N GLU A 448 17.16 7.28 -3.43
CA GLU A 448 16.78 7.36 -4.85
C GLU A 448 15.49 6.56 -5.13
N LEU A 449 15.35 5.37 -4.55
CA LEU A 449 14.12 4.58 -4.66
C LEU A 449 12.92 5.32 -4.05
N LEU A 450 13.09 5.98 -2.91
CA LEU A 450 12.01 6.76 -2.28
C LEU A 450 11.55 7.93 -3.14
N ARG A 451 12.46 8.59 -3.87
CA ARG A 451 12.15 9.80 -4.68
C ARG A 451 11.68 9.50 -6.10
N SER A 452 12.13 8.40 -6.68
CA SER A 452 11.95 8.12 -8.11
C SER A 452 11.49 6.69 -8.41
N GLY A 453 11.40 5.82 -7.41
CA GLY A 453 11.03 4.43 -7.61
C GLY A 453 9.61 4.24 -8.14
N GLY A 454 8.69 5.19 -7.88
CA GLY A 454 7.36 5.20 -8.49
C GLY A 454 7.43 5.26 -10.02
N LEU A 455 8.30 6.11 -10.58
CA LEU A 455 8.53 6.19 -12.02
C LEU A 455 9.13 4.89 -12.58
N THR A 456 10.05 4.28 -11.83
CA THR A 456 10.68 3.01 -12.21
C THR A 456 9.69 1.84 -12.23
N ARG A 457 8.59 1.92 -11.44
CA ARG A 457 7.50 0.94 -11.46
C ARG A 457 6.74 0.90 -12.80
N GLY A 458 6.80 1.96 -13.61
CA GLY A 458 6.03 2.05 -14.86
C GLY A 458 4.52 2.17 -14.65
N ILE A 459 4.09 2.34 -13.39
CA ILE A 459 2.75 2.69 -12.98
C ILE A 459 2.84 4.12 -12.42
N PRO A 460 2.10 5.10 -12.95
CA PRO A 460 2.10 6.45 -12.39
C PRO A 460 1.56 6.36 -10.96
N ASN A 461 2.32 6.79 -9.95
CA ASN A 461 1.86 6.80 -8.56
C ASN A 461 1.17 8.14 -8.24
N GLU A 462 0.21 8.51 -9.09
CA GLU A 462 -0.51 9.79 -9.11
C GLU A 462 -1.87 9.68 -8.39
N SER A 463 -2.06 8.69 -7.51
CA SER A 463 -3.31 8.50 -6.78
C SER A 463 -3.53 9.49 -5.64
N ILE A 464 -2.53 10.28 -5.28
CA ILE A 464 -2.65 11.32 -4.24
C ILE A 464 -2.99 12.63 -4.93
N ASP A 465 -4.28 12.91 -5.03
CA ASP A 465 -4.79 14.19 -5.51
C ASP A 465 -5.03 15.12 -4.33
N ILE A 466 -4.25 16.20 -4.29
CA ILE A 466 -4.26 17.15 -3.19
C ILE A 466 -5.28 18.24 -3.45
N ASN A 467 -6.42 18.14 -2.78
CA ASN A 467 -7.57 19.00 -3.04
C ASN A 467 -7.89 19.92 -1.87
N PRO A 468 -8.13 21.23 -2.09
CA PRO A 468 -8.70 22.09 -1.06
C PRO A 468 -10.10 21.61 -0.68
N ILE A 469 -10.36 21.44 0.61
CA ILE A 469 -11.68 21.07 1.14
C ILE A 469 -12.10 22.00 2.27
N THR A 470 -13.39 21.91 2.60
CA THR A 470 -13.95 22.47 3.82
C THR A 470 -14.47 21.32 4.67
N ALA A 471 -13.96 21.17 5.89
CA ALA A 471 -14.34 20.10 6.80
C ALA A 471 -15.03 20.65 8.06
N GLU A 472 -16.03 19.95 8.57
CA GLU A 472 -16.60 20.27 9.88
C GLU A 472 -15.58 19.94 10.97
N ALA A 473 -15.27 20.91 11.85
CA ALA A 473 -14.33 20.66 12.94
C ALA A 473 -14.78 19.47 13.81
N SER A 474 -16.09 19.28 13.95
CA SER A 474 -16.68 18.19 14.72
C SER A 474 -16.61 16.80 14.09
N TRP A 475 -16.24 16.68 12.81
CA TRP A 475 -16.21 15.39 12.10
C TRP A 475 -14.80 14.81 11.95
N LEU A 476 -13.79 15.66 12.10
CA LEU A 476 -12.39 15.29 11.96
C LEU A 476 -11.91 14.38 13.10
N LEU A 477 -11.22 13.31 12.76
CA LEU A 477 -10.59 12.37 13.69
C LEU A 477 -9.09 12.63 13.78
N PRO A 478 -8.54 12.90 14.98
CA PRO A 478 -7.13 13.13 15.14
C PRO A 478 -6.33 11.83 15.01
N THR A 479 -5.25 11.88 14.24
CA THR A 479 -4.28 10.77 14.14
C THR A 479 -3.21 10.80 15.25
N GLN A 480 -3.27 11.81 16.12
CA GLN A 480 -2.38 12.05 17.25
C GLN A 480 -3.13 11.86 18.56
N ASN A 481 -2.55 11.13 19.51
CA ASN A 481 -3.14 10.90 20.84
C ASN A 481 -2.78 11.98 21.88
N GLU A 482 -1.84 12.86 21.54
CA GLU A 482 -1.31 13.91 22.39
C GLU A 482 -1.50 15.30 21.77
N ILE A 483 -2.53 16.04 22.22
CA ILE A 483 -2.80 17.40 21.75
C ILE A 483 -2.65 18.38 22.92
N GLY A 484 -1.49 19.04 22.99
CA GLY A 484 -1.16 20.04 24.02
C GLY A 484 -2.16 21.20 24.13
N VAL A 485 -2.57 21.52 25.36
CA VAL A 485 -3.50 22.60 25.70
C VAL A 485 -2.95 23.97 25.29
N ASP A 486 -1.71 24.29 25.68
CA ASP A 486 -1.11 25.59 25.40
C ASP A 486 -0.92 25.84 23.90
N ASN A 487 -0.54 24.80 23.14
CA ASN A 487 -0.42 24.89 21.68
C ASN A 487 -1.78 25.13 21.00
N SER A 488 -2.87 24.63 21.58
CA SER A 488 -4.21 24.74 21.01
C SER A 488 -4.86 26.07 21.35
N LEU A 489 -4.77 26.50 22.61
CA LEU A 489 -5.51 27.65 23.13
C LEU A 489 -4.68 28.93 23.23
N GLY A 490 -3.36 28.84 23.20
CA GLY A 490 -2.50 30.00 23.41
C GLY A 490 -2.74 31.13 22.41
N PHE A 491 -2.86 30.81 21.12
CA PHE A 491 -3.11 31.82 20.10
C PHE A 491 -4.51 32.48 20.21
N PRO A 492 -5.64 31.75 20.17
CA PRO A 492 -6.96 32.39 20.23
C PRO A 492 -7.21 33.09 21.57
N LEU A 493 -6.69 32.58 22.70
CA LEU A 493 -6.92 33.19 24.01
C LEU A 493 -6.03 34.41 24.30
N THR A 494 -5.10 34.75 23.40
CA THR A 494 -4.28 35.97 23.50
C THR A 494 -4.57 36.99 22.39
N HIS A 495 -5.42 36.65 21.42
CA HIS A 495 -5.73 37.47 20.24
C HIS A 495 -7.25 37.63 20.05
N ALA A 496 -7.80 38.76 20.51
CA ALA A 496 -9.24 39.02 20.52
C ALA A 496 -9.89 38.95 19.12
N ASP A 497 -9.22 39.45 18.07
CA ASP A 497 -9.74 39.41 16.71
C ASP A 497 -9.87 37.97 16.17
N THR A 498 -8.83 37.16 16.38
CA THR A 498 -8.84 35.73 16.04
C THR A 498 -9.93 34.99 16.81
N LEU A 499 -10.06 35.25 18.10
CA LEU A 499 -11.10 34.65 18.93
C LEU A 499 -12.50 35.01 18.40
N ALA A 500 -12.72 36.27 18.04
CA ALA A 500 -14.00 36.72 17.50
C ALA A 500 -14.33 36.00 16.18
N GLN A 501 -13.34 35.81 15.31
CA GLN A 501 -13.48 35.02 14.08
C GLN A 501 -13.85 33.56 14.37
N TYR A 502 -13.15 32.90 15.29
CA TYR A 502 -13.40 31.49 15.61
C TYR A 502 -14.79 31.29 16.24
N LEU A 503 -15.19 32.18 17.16
CA LEU A 503 -16.50 32.12 17.81
C LEU A 503 -17.66 32.44 16.86
N ALA A 504 -17.43 33.29 15.85
CA ALA A 504 -18.39 33.58 14.79
C ALA A 504 -18.63 32.36 13.88
N GLY A 505 -17.59 31.54 13.66
CA GLY A 505 -17.68 30.30 12.87
C GLY A 505 -17.68 30.54 11.36
N GLY A 506 -18.40 29.70 10.62
CA GLY A 506 -18.26 29.60 9.16
C GLY A 506 -16.97 28.84 8.81
N THR A 507 -16.46 29.05 7.60
CA THR A 507 -15.19 28.46 7.15
C THR A 507 -14.01 29.27 7.68
N VAL A 508 -13.24 28.68 8.58
CA VAL A 508 -12.10 29.31 9.27
C VAL A 508 -10.78 28.75 8.73
N LEU A 509 -9.86 29.64 8.38
CA LEU A 509 -8.46 29.29 8.20
C LEU A 509 -7.75 29.42 9.55
N ALA A 510 -7.41 28.29 10.17
CA ALA A 510 -6.84 28.25 11.51
C ALA A 510 -5.33 28.57 11.51
N GLY A 511 -4.98 29.81 11.16
CA GLY A 511 -3.61 30.31 11.02
C GLY A 511 -2.92 29.84 9.73
N SER A 512 -2.93 28.53 9.46
CA SER A 512 -2.50 27.93 8.21
C SER A 512 -3.41 26.75 7.84
N VAL A 513 -3.28 26.26 6.61
CA VAL A 513 -3.96 25.07 6.14
C VAL A 513 -3.61 23.87 7.03
N ILE A 514 -4.59 23.05 7.38
CA ILE A 514 -4.38 21.72 7.96
C ILE A 514 -4.41 20.67 6.86
N LEU A 515 -3.67 19.58 7.03
CA LEU A 515 -3.66 18.46 6.09
C LEU A 515 -4.59 17.37 6.59
N THR A 516 -5.49 16.90 5.73
CA THR A 516 -6.43 15.83 6.02
C THR A 516 -6.32 14.70 5.01
N ALA A 517 -6.98 13.58 5.28
CA ALA A 517 -7.14 12.48 4.34
C ALA A 517 -8.54 11.86 4.44
N ASN A 518 -8.91 11.13 3.37
CA ASN A 518 -10.19 10.46 3.22
C ASN A 518 -11.36 11.46 3.36
N ASP A 519 -11.36 12.48 2.49
CA ASP A 519 -12.38 13.52 2.39
C ASP A 519 -12.60 14.28 3.70
N GLY A 520 -11.51 14.62 4.39
CA GLY A 520 -11.59 15.34 5.66
C GLY A 520 -12.00 14.47 6.83
N THR A 521 -11.81 13.15 6.75
CA THR A 521 -12.05 12.26 7.89
C THR A 521 -10.89 12.32 8.89
N TYR A 522 -9.65 12.15 8.43
CA TYR A 522 -8.47 12.04 9.29
C TYR A 522 -7.63 13.32 9.26
N ILE A 523 -7.20 13.80 10.43
CA ILE A 523 -6.23 14.90 10.52
C ILE A 523 -4.83 14.32 10.39
N VAL A 524 -4.10 14.66 9.34
CA VAL A 524 -2.74 14.16 9.09
C VAL A 524 -1.69 15.12 9.66
N ASP A 525 -1.89 16.42 9.48
CA ASP A 525 -1.13 17.50 10.14
C ASP A 525 -2.06 18.64 10.55
N GLY A 526 -1.70 19.34 11.63
CA GLY A 526 -2.42 20.52 12.10
C GLY A 526 -3.37 20.25 13.27
N HIS A 527 -3.14 19.19 14.06
CA HIS A 527 -3.97 18.82 15.22
C HIS A 527 -4.19 19.96 16.21
N HIS A 528 -3.17 20.78 16.51
CA HIS A 528 -3.32 21.94 17.39
C HIS A 528 -4.15 23.07 16.76
N ARG A 529 -4.08 23.26 15.44
CA ARG A 529 -4.89 24.26 14.71
C ARG A 529 -6.35 23.83 14.69
N TRP A 530 -6.60 22.53 14.45
CA TRP A 530 -7.93 21.93 14.56
C TRP A 530 -8.51 22.02 15.97
N SER A 531 -7.77 21.57 16.99
CA SER A 531 -8.25 21.59 18.38
C SER A 531 -8.46 23.00 18.90
N SER A 532 -7.66 23.97 18.43
CA SER A 532 -7.87 25.40 18.67
C SER A 532 -9.27 25.82 18.25
N LEU A 533 -9.65 25.54 17.00
CA LEU A 533 -10.97 25.87 16.50
C LEU A 533 -12.07 25.05 17.19
N TYR A 534 -11.85 23.75 17.40
CA TYR A 534 -12.84 22.86 18.02
C TYR A 534 -13.21 23.33 19.43
N VAL A 535 -12.22 23.58 20.28
CA VAL A 535 -12.44 23.95 21.69
C VAL A 535 -13.07 25.34 21.79
N ILE A 536 -12.78 26.24 20.85
CA ILE A 536 -13.42 27.57 20.79
C ILE A 536 -14.83 27.48 20.20
N ASN A 537 -15.05 26.71 19.15
CA ASN A 537 -16.33 26.57 18.45
C ASN A 537 -16.41 25.25 17.64
N PRO A 538 -17.02 24.19 18.18
CA PRO A 538 -17.07 22.88 17.51
C PRO A 538 -18.00 22.84 16.30
N TYR A 539 -18.76 23.91 16.04
CA TYR A 539 -19.70 24.05 14.92
C TYR A 539 -19.13 24.88 13.77
N ALA A 540 -17.85 25.23 13.85
CA ALA A 540 -17.15 25.89 12.75
C ALA A 540 -16.63 24.87 11.75
N GLN A 541 -16.48 25.32 10.51
CA GLN A 541 -15.79 24.59 9.47
C GLN A 541 -14.33 25.05 9.40
N ILE A 542 -13.43 24.15 9.04
CA ILE A 542 -12.02 24.44 8.85
C ILE A 542 -11.66 24.33 7.37
N SER A 543 -10.91 25.31 6.88
CA SER A 543 -10.25 25.22 5.57
C SER A 543 -9.09 24.24 5.69
N ALA A 544 -9.14 23.18 4.89
CA ALA A 544 -8.15 22.12 4.86
C ALA A 544 -7.71 21.83 3.43
N VAL A 545 -6.64 21.08 3.32
CA VAL A 545 -6.22 20.42 2.09
C VAL A 545 -6.22 18.92 2.37
N ASP A 546 -6.80 18.15 1.48
CA ASP A 546 -7.01 16.72 1.64
C ASP A 546 -6.16 15.92 0.64
N LEU A 547 -5.61 14.79 1.08
CA LEU A 547 -4.86 13.84 0.26
C LEU A 547 -5.75 12.97 -0.66
N GLY A 548 -7.08 13.14 -0.60
CA GLY A 548 -8.04 12.27 -1.26
C GLY A 548 -8.18 10.93 -0.52
N TYR A 549 -8.58 9.91 -1.27
CA TYR A 549 -8.74 8.57 -0.71
C TYR A 549 -7.40 7.96 -0.29
N VAL A 550 -7.30 7.65 1.00
CA VAL A 550 -6.21 6.86 1.59
C VAL A 550 -6.85 5.74 2.42
N PRO A 551 -6.37 4.49 2.37
CA PRO A 551 -7.10 3.35 2.93
C PRO A 551 -7.38 3.47 4.43
N ASN A 552 -6.44 4.07 5.16
CA ASN A 552 -6.58 4.32 6.59
C ASN A 552 -5.67 5.47 7.06
N ALA A 553 -5.91 5.91 8.29
CA ALA A 553 -5.16 6.99 8.94
C ALA A 553 -3.64 6.77 9.00
N GLN A 554 -3.19 5.54 9.25
CA GLN A 554 -1.76 5.23 9.32
C GLN A 554 -1.12 5.27 7.92
N GLY A 555 -1.84 4.83 6.89
CA GLY A 555 -1.46 5.01 5.49
C GLY A 555 -1.22 6.49 5.18
N ALA A 556 -2.16 7.36 5.55
CA ALA A 556 -2.04 8.80 5.30
C ALA A 556 -0.82 9.42 6.01
N LEU A 557 -0.53 8.98 7.23
CA LEU A 557 0.68 9.37 7.96
C LEU A 557 1.96 8.90 7.26
N LYS A 558 2.03 7.62 6.86
CA LYS A 558 3.19 7.06 6.15
C LYS A 558 3.44 7.78 4.83
N GLU A 559 2.41 7.98 4.02
CA GLU A 559 2.51 8.66 2.73
C GLU A 559 3.01 10.09 2.89
N THR A 560 2.52 10.78 3.92
CA THR A 560 3.00 12.14 4.24
C THR A 560 4.44 12.15 4.71
N GLN A 561 4.82 11.21 5.57
CA GLN A 561 6.20 11.09 6.03
C GLN A 561 7.14 10.71 4.87
N LEU A 562 6.73 9.84 3.94
CA LEU A 562 7.52 9.51 2.76
C LEU A 562 7.84 10.76 1.93
N ALA A 563 6.86 11.65 1.73
CA ALA A 563 7.09 12.92 1.05
C ALA A 563 8.04 13.86 1.80
N ILE A 564 7.91 13.95 3.12
CA ILE A 564 8.84 14.71 3.96
C ILE A 564 10.25 14.12 3.88
N GLY A 565 10.37 12.79 3.96
CA GLY A 565 11.63 12.07 3.85
C GLY A 565 12.28 12.27 2.48
N ALA A 566 11.50 12.24 1.40
CA ALA A 566 11.97 12.52 0.03
C ALA A 566 12.39 13.98 -0.20
N GLN A 567 11.90 14.90 0.62
CA GLN A 567 12.27 16.32 0.62
C GLN A 567 13.53 16.59 1.46
N LEU A 568 13.61 16.02 2.66
CA LEU A 568 14.60 16.37 3.67
C LEU A 568 15.75 15.37 3.80
N GLY A 569 15.55 14.12 3.39
CA GLY A 569 16.48 13.03 3.65
C GLY A 569 16.45 12.51 5.09
N TYR A 570 15.49 12.92 5.91
CA TYR A 570 15.24 12.41 7.27
C TYR A 570 13.82 12.79 7.69
N LEU A 571 13.30 12.13 8.74
CA LEU A 571 12.04 12.48 9.37
C LEU A 571 12.28 13.20 10.71
N PRO A 572 11.86 14.47 10.84
CA PRO A 572 11.99 15.19 12.10
C PRO A 572 11.19 14.51 13.22
N VAL A 573 11.80 14.35 14.38
CA VAL A 573 11.14 13.88 15.61
C VAL A 573 11.21 15.00 16.64
N GLN A 574 10.09 15.28 17.32
CA GLN A 574 10.02 16.30 18.38
C GLN A 574 9.80 15.64 19.74
N GLN A 575 10.49 16.13 20.78
CA GLN A 575 10.18 15.77 22.16
C GLN A 575 9.31 16.87 22.74
N ILE A 576 8.10 16.51 23.20
CA ILE A 576 7.14 17.50 23.68
C ILE A 576 6.59 17.07 25.03
N GLN A 577 6.42 18.08 25.87
CA GLN A 577 5.86 17.97 27.20
C GLN A 577 4.78 19.04 27.34
N GLY A 578 3.68 18.67 27.97
CA GLY A 578 2.63 19.62 28.35
C GLY A 578 1.30 18.91 28.63
N PRO A 579 0.34 19.61 29.23
CA PRO A 579 -0.98 19.04 29.47
C PRO A 579 -1.67 18.68 28.15
N ASN A 580 -2.18 17.46 28.03
CA ASN A 580 -2.85 16.96 26.83
C ASN A 580 -4.37 17.15 26.96
N LEU A 581 -5.01 17.74 25.94
CA LEU A 581 -6.46 17.96 25.89
C LEU A 581 -7.27 16.66 26.05
N PHE A 582 -6.72 15.48 25.75
CA PHE A 582 -7.40 14.20 25.96
C PHE A 582 -7.35 13.69 27.41
N THR A 583 -6.34 14.08 28.19
CA THR A 583 -6.09 13.50 29.52
C THR A 583 -6.10 14.51 30.67
N ILE A 584 -5.96 15.82 30.38
CA ILE A 584 -5.92 16.90 31.39
C ILE A 584 -7.17 16.88 32.28
N GLY A 585 -6.98 17.11 33.58
CA GLY A 585 -8.06 17.26 34.55
C GLY A 585 -8.67 18.67 34.52
N ARG A 586 -9.94 18.80 34.92
CA ARG A 586 -10.65 20.10 34.93
C ARG A 586 -9.89 21.22 35.68
N PRO A 587 -9.37 21.01 36.89
CA PRO A 587 -8.70 22.10 37.62
C PRO A 587 -7.45 22.63 36.91
N GLU A 588 -6.68 21.73 36.29
CA GLU A 588 -5.49 22.09 35.53
C GLU A 588 -5.86 22.82 34.23
N PHE A 589 -6.95 22.39 33.57
CA PHE A 589 -7.46 23.07 32.38
C PHE A 589 -7.93 24.49 32.69
N ASP A 590 -8.66 24.69 33.79
CA ASP A 590 -9.14 26.00 34.22
C ASP A 590 -7.98 26.95 34.50
N ALA A 591 -6.96 26.46 35.22
CA ALA A 591 -5.74 27.20 35.47
C ALA A 591 -5.00 27.55 34.18
N ALA A 592 -4.97 26.65 33.20
CA ALA A 592 -4.38 26.91 31.89
C ALA A 592 -5.13 28.00 31.12
N VAL A 593 -6.47 27.94 31.06
CA VAL A 593 -7.31 28.97 30.39
C VAL A 593 -7.08 30.34 31.00
N GLU A 594 -7.14 30.46 32.33
CA GLU A 594 -6.92 31.72 33.03
C GLU A 594 -5.51 32.27 32.79
N ARG A 595 -4.49 31.40 32.89
CA ARG A 595 -3.10 31.74 32.60
C ARG A 595 -2.91 32.24 31.17
N LEU A 596 -3.51 31.58 30.18
CA LEU A 596 -3.38 31.93 28.78
C LEU A 596 -4.02 33.30 28.50
N ILE A 597 -5.24 33.53 28.97
CA ILE A 597 -5.93 34.82 28.81
C ILE A 597 -5.13 35.94 29.47
N ASN A 598 -4.66 35.73 30.71
CA ASN A 598 -3.92 36.74 31.46
C ASN A 598 -2.49 36.99 30.94
N SER A 599 -1.93 36.07 30.15
CA SER A 599 -0.60 36.27 29.53
C SER A 599 -0.66 37.09 28.23
N GLY A 600 -1.85 37.31 27.67
CA GLY A 600 -2.07 38.16 26.50
C GLY A 600 -1.81 39.64 26.77
N SER A 601 -1.58 40.41 25.70
CA SER A 601 -1.34 41.85 25.79
C SER A 601 -2.58 42.68 26.19
N ASP A 602 -3.78 42.16 25.91
CA ASP A 602 -5.07 42.75 26.30
C ASP A 602 -6.08 41.66 26.72
N PRO A 603 -5.99 41.15 27.97
CA PRO A 603 -6.91 40.15 28.50
C PRO A 603 -8.36 40.63 28.54
N ALA A 604 -8.58 41.95 28.71
CA ALA A 604 -9.92 42.54 28.78
C ALA A 604 -10.63 42.49 27.42
N ALA A 605 -9.90 42.70 26.31
CA ALA A 605 -10.45 42.54 24.97
C ALA A 605 -10.90 41.10 24.69
N VAL A 606 -10.10 40.10 25.11
CA VAL A 606 -10.45 38.68 24.97
C VAL A 606 -11.73 38.34 25.74
N MET A 607 -11.84 38.76 27.01
CA MET A 607 -13.05 38.56 27.80
C MET A 607 -14.26 39.28 27.21
N LYS A 608 -14.06 40.49 26.66
CA LYS A 608 -15.13 41.24 25.97
C LYS A 608 -15.67 40.49 24.76
N VAL A 609 -14.82 39.81 23.99
CA VAL A 609 -15.25 39.00 22.84
C VAL A 609 -16.16 37.85 23.28
N PHE A 610 -15.80 37.10 24.32
CA PHE A 610 -16.66 36.04 24.87
C PHE A 610 -18.01 36.59 25.35
N LYS A 611 -18.00 37.72 26.05
CA LYS A 611 -19.22 38.41 26.50
C LYS A 611 -20.10 38.83 25.32
N ASP A 612 -19.52 39.43 24.30
CA ASP A 612 -20.30 39.96 23.18
C ASP A 612 -20.88 38.85 22.30
N VAL A 613 -20.08 37.82 21.98
CA VAL A 613 -20.43 36.76 21.03
C VAL A 613 -21.18 35.60 21.68
N LYS A 614 -20.75 35.15 22.86
CA LYS A 614 -21.32 33.96 23.54
C LYS A 614 -22.11 34.28 24.82
N LYS A 615 -22.13 35.54 25.27
CA LYS A 615 -22.80 35.98 26.51
C LYS A 615 -22.19 35.34 27.77
N LEU A 616 -20.86 35.17 27.78
CA LEU A 616 -20.11 34.67 28.93
C LEU A 616 -19.49 35.88 29.66
N ASP A 617 -20.01 36.19 30.85
CA ASP A 617 -19.71 37.44 31.56
C ASP A 617 -18.46 37.40 32.45
N ASP A 618 -17.99 36.21 32.82
CA ASP A 618 -16.86 36.00 33.71
C ASP A 618 -15.97 34.81 33.30
N MET A 619 -14.83 34.68 33.98
CA MET A 619 -13.83 33.63 33.68
C MET A 619 -14.40 32.23 33.89
N ALA A 620 -15.24 32.03 34.91
CA ALA A 620 -15.82 30.72 35.20
C ALA A 620 -16.76 30.26 34.08
N ALA A 621 -17.59 31.16 33.55
CA ALA A 621 -18.46 30.88 32.40
C ALA A 621 -17.65 30.56 31.13
N VAL A 622 -16.51 31.23 30.91
CA VAL A 622 -15.59 30.93 29.80
C VAL A 622 -14.97 29.53 29.97
N GLN A 623 -14.44 29.24 31.17
CA GLN A 623 -13.87 27.93 31.51
C GLN A 623 -14.90 26.80 31.33
N ASP A 624 -16.12 26.98 31.80
CA ASP A 624 -17.22 26.01 31.63
C ASP A 624 -17.56 25.75 30.17
N TYR A 625 -17.65 26.81 29.37
CA TYR A 625 -17.89 26.71 27.94
C TYR A 625 -16.80 25.93 27.21
N LEU A 626 -15.53 26.30 27.42
CA LEU A 626 -14.40 25.64 26.75
C LEU A 626 -14.25 24.19 27.22
N TRP A 627 -14.45 23.92 28.50
CA TRP A 627 -14.40 22.56 29.02
C TRP A 627 -15.51 21.67 28.47
N ALA A 628 -16.74 22.20 28.32
CA ALA A 628 -17.81 21.46 27.67
C ALA A 628 -17.44 21.05 26.24
N ASN A 629 -16.73 21.91 25.50
CA ASN A 629 -16.21 21.59 24.18
C ASN A 629 -15.06 20.56 24.24
N VAL A 630 -14.18 20.59 25.25
CA VAL A 630 -13.18 19.54 25.48
C VAL A 630 -13.84 18.19 25.74
N LEU A 631 -14.86 18.13 26.60
CA LEU A 631 -15.60 16.89 26.86
C LEU A 631 -16.30 16.37 25.60
N ARG A 632 -16.89 17.27 24.80
CA ARG A 632 -17.46 16.92 23.49
C ARG A 632 -16.40 16.32 22.55
N MET A 633 -15.24 16.96 22.45
CA MET A 633 -14.12 16.50 21.64
C MET A 633 -13.68 15.08 22.05
N ARG A 634 -13.54 14.84 23.36
CA ARG A 634 -13.16 13.52 23.90
C ARG A 634 -14.19 12.43 23.60
N GLU A 635 -15.46 12.80 23.52
CA GLU A 635 -16.53 11.85 23.25
C GLU A 635 -16.65 11.50 21.76
N PHE A 636 -16.63 12.51 20.89
CA PHE A 636 -16.96 12.33 19.47
C PHE A 636 -15.75 12.32 18.52
N ASN A 637 -14.58 12.75 18.98
CA ASN A 637 -13.37 12.91 18.16
C ASN A 637 -12.18 12.24 18.83
N ARG A 638 -12.38 10.99 19.26
CA ARG A 638 -11.31 10.19 19.85
C ARG A 638 -10.19 9.99 18.82
N PRO A 639 -8.92 9.98 19.26
CA PRO A 639 -7.82 9.62 18.38
C PRO A 639 -8.07 8.28 17.73
N VAL A 640 -7.66 8.14 16.47
CA VAL A 640 -7.75 6.87 15.76
C VAL A 640 -7.01 5.76 16.51
N ALA A 641 -7.43 4.51 16.31
CA ALA A 641 -6.74 3.38 16.93
C ALA A 641 -5.25 3.36 16.53
N GLY A 642 -4.36 3.18 17.52
CA GLY A 642 -2.92 3.21 17.30
C GLY A 642 -2.32 4.60 17.02
N ALA A 643 -3.05 5.69 17.30
CA ALA A 643 -2.50 7.05 17.23
C ALA A 643 -1.26 7.20 18.12
N THR A 644 -0.18 7.76 17.57
CA THR A 644 1.06 8.05 18.30
C THR A 644 1.04 9.44 18.93
N GLY A 645 2.01 9.71 19.80
CA GLY A 645 2.28 11.02 20.37
C GLY A 645 2.81 12.02 19.35
N ARG A 646 2.99 13.27 19.79
CA ARG A 646 3.36 14.36 18.88
C ARG A 646 4.72 14.19 18.22
N GLY A 647 5.64 13.50 18.88
CA GLY A 647 7.00 13.35 18.38
C GLY A 647 7.13 12.67 17.03
N TYR A 648 6.14 11.89 16.62
CA TYR A 648 6.18 11.10 15.39
C TYR A 648 5.19 11.60 14.34
N MET A 649 4.55 12.75 14.54
CA MET A 649 3.66 13.32 13.52
C MET A 649 4.45 13.96 12.37
N PRO A 650 3.89 14.04 11.15
CA PRO A 650 4.47 14.82 10.06
C PRO A 650 4.84 16.24 10.49
N GLN A 651 6.03 16.70 10.12
CA GLN A 651 6.53 18.06 10.39
C GLN A 651 7.09 18.68 9.10
N PRO A 652 6.25 18.96 8.09
CA PRO A 652 6.72 19.51 6.82
C PRO A 652 7.30 20.92 7.01
N THR A 653 8.47 21.17 6.44
CA THR A 653 9.11 22.50 6.47
C THR A 653 8.52 23.45 5.43
N ASP A 654 8.10 22.91 4.29
CA ASP A 654 7.36 23.61 3.23
C ASP A 654 6.32 22.68 2.62
N LEU A 655 5.05 22.92 2.97
CA LEU A 655 3.90 22.14 2.50
C LEU A 655 3.75 22.15 0.97
N GLN A 656 4.12 23.23 0.28
CA GLN A 656 3.97 23.31 -1.18
C GLN A 656 4.94 22.37 -1.90
N ILE A 657 6.17 22.27 -1.41
CA ILE A 657 7.16 21.32 -1.95
C ILE A 657 6.72 19.90 -1.64
N THR A 658 6.26 19.63 -0.41
CA THR A 658 5.75 18.30 -0.02
C THR A 658 4.60 17.87 -0.94
N PHE A 659 3.65 18.77 -1.22
CA PHE A 659 2.52 18.49 -2.11
C PHE A 659 2.96 18.22 -3.55
N HIS A 660 3.87 19.03 -4.09
CA HIS A 660 4.40 18.80 -5.44
C HIS A 660 5.10 17.43 -5.59
N ILE A 661 5.81 16.98 -4.56
CA ILE A 661 6.43 15.65 -4.55
C ILE A 661 5.37 14.54 -4.52
N MET A 662 4.31 14.73 -3.73
CA MET A 662 3.22 13.75 -3.62
C MET A 662 2.46 13.57 -4.94
N GLU A 663 2.14 14.66 -5.62
CA GLU A 663 1.42 14.68 -6.90
C GLU A 663 2.30 14.20 -8.07
N GLY A 664 3.64 14.20 -7.91
CA GLY A 664 4.59 13.97 -9.00
C GLY A 664 4.79 12.52 -9.44
N GLY A 665 4.07 11.56 -8.85
CA GLY A 665 4.14 10.14 -9.22
C GLY A 665 5.47 9.41 -8.90
N GLY A 666 6.45 10.11 -8.33
CA GLY A 666 7.80 9.57 -8.08
C GLY A 666 7.94 8.77 -6.80
N LEU A 667 7.08 9.01 -5.81
CA LEU A 667 7.10 8.30 -4.53
C LEU A 667 6.63 6.85 -4.69
N ILE A 668 6.87 6.00 -3.69
CA ILE A 668 6.33 4.64 -3.61
C ILE A 668 5.50 4.53 -2.33
N TYR A 669 4.19 4.34 -2.46
CA TYR A 669 3.27 4.21 -1.30
C TYR A 669 2.81 2.77 -1.06
N THR A 670 2.87 1.93 -2.10
CA THR A 670 2.53 0.51 -2.02
C THR A 670 3.74 -0.31 -2.43
N LEU A 671 3.78 -1.55 -1.98
CA LEU A 671 4.67 -2.54 -2.60
C LEU A 671 4.13 -2.85 -4.03
N PRO A 672 4.91 -3.43 -4.95
CA PRO A 672 6.32 -3.75 -4.91
C PRO A 672 7.18 -2.58 -5.40
N THR A 673 8.36 -2.48 -4.82
CA THR A 673 9.39 -1.45 -5.09
C THR A 673 10.11 -1.68 -6.42
N LEU A 674 9.87 -2.84 -7.01
CA LEU A 674 10.35 -3.31 -8.29
C LEU A 674 9.14 -3.59 -9.18
N ALA A 675 9.14 -2.96 -10.35
CA ALA A 675 8.25 -3.27 -11.44
C ALA A 675 8.38 -4.77 -11.80
N TYR A 676 7.27 -5.50 -11.87
CA TYR A 676 7.27 -6.95 -12.08
C TYR A 676 6.85 -7.30 -13.51
N LEU A 677 7.48 -8.33 -14.09
CA LEU A 677 7.20 -8.83 -15.42
C LEU A 677 5.93 -9.72 -15.40
N GLY A 678 4.75 -9.13 -15.18
CA GLY A 678 3.47 -9.85 -15.16
C GLY A 678 2.73 -9.75 -13.84
#